data_AF-A0A1Z8LIU8-F1
#
_entry.id   AF-A0A1Z8LIU8-F1
#
_cell.length_a   1.000
_cell.length_b   1.000
_cell.length_c   1.000
_cell.angle_alpha   90.00
_cell.angle_beta   90.00
_cell.angle_gamma   90.00
#
_symmetry.space_group_name_H-M   'P 1'
#
loop_
_entity.id
_entity.type
_entity.pdbx_description
1 polymer ?
#
loop_
_entity_poly.entity_id
_entity_poly.type
_entity_poly.pdbx_seq_one_letter_code
_entity_poly.pdbx_strand_id
1 'polypeptide(L)'
;MNNHIQLEITETQPFAGGIAFGETGSYERIKGIAHYSVDPTAPAQAGITDLHNAFQNSDGLVEFSADFMILRPVNASQSNRRIFYDWGNRGNIRSLQFFNDAIGSNDPIKPKHAGNGFLFRRGYTIVFSAWQGDLLAGDGRFLLKLPLAMEDGHSITGQVRSEFILEHEGITSQPLSGWSNTRSYPTISLDTSKAILTRRPYATAPREVIPPDHWMFARNEGGAGLDGVSKQTAIVPSNSNIYLPGSFEPGYIYELIYTARDPLILGLGHVAVRDLISFLKYGKKDSAGTTNPVARAGGIEKAYGWGRSQTGRAIRDFIYNGYNTDSEGRQVFDGVLPHVSGGGLMWMNHRFANVVSPAGQEHEVRDNCADRFPFAYAETTDHLTGRCDSILRHPDTDPLIMHTQTATEYWQRRGSLIHTDTEGNDLALPDNVRIYIWGSSEHYADPMLKKPSKGPCQNFPNVVRTSMFFRATLDNLDSWATNGIKPPESRYPKRADGTLLTAAEWRVQFPAIPGVMLTRGPADLPLFDFGPEFDNGFLQEPPVLVNAMGYPTQVPAVDEDGNDKGCLLAPMVMAPLATYTGWNLRARGQGHGAKYKFSGSTIPFPETDFERNITGDPRSSIEARYGNKEGYVAAIREAAKHLIEERYMLTEDLERCVDYAQDWDRDRHQLTLL
;
A
#
# COMPACT_ATOMS: atom_id res chain seq x y z
N MET A 1 27.28 -0.63 22.20
CA MET A 1 26.13 -0.83 21.28
C MET A 1 26.71 -1.40 20.01
N ASN A 2 26.23 -2.58 19.62
CA ASN A 2 26.88 -3.44 18.63
C ASN A 2 26.20 -3.42 17.26
N ASN A 3 25.26 -2.49 17.02
CA ASN A 3 24.71 -2.31 15.69
C ASN A 3 25.69 -1.53 14.84
N HIS A 4 26.15 -2.13 13.75
CA HIS A 4 27.00 -1.48 12.77
C HIS A 4 26.23 -1.27 11.49
N ILE A 5 26.36 -0.07 10.94
CA ILE A 5 25.96 0.26 9.58
C ILE A 5 27.18 0.70 8.79
N GLN A 6 27.30 0.24 7.55
CA GLN A 6 28.29 0.67 6.57
C GLN A 6 27.59 0.99 5.25
N LEU A 7 27.88 2.14 4.65
CA LEU A 7 27.34 2.52 3.34
C LEU A 7 28.39 2.32 2.25
N GLU A 8 28.17 1.34 1.39
CA GLU A 8 28.94 1.14 0.16
C GLU A 8 28.30 1.96 -0.96
N ILE A 9 28.88 3.11 -1.30
CA ILE A 9 28.41 3.93 -2.43
C ILE A 9 28.97 3.35 -3.73
N THR A 10 28.08 2.87 -4.60
CA THR A 10 28.44 2.28 -5.90
C THR A 10 28.34 3.28 -7.04
N GLU A 11 27.55 4.34 -6.87
CA GLU A 11 27.33 5.34 -7.92
C GLU A 11 27.00 6.71 -7.33
N THR A 12 27.53 7.77 -7.95
CA THR A 12 27.11 9.16 -7.71
C THR A 12 27.11 9.91 -9.04
N GLN A 13 25.99 10.54 -9.39
CA GLN A 13 25.86 11.27 -10.65
C GLN A 13 24.80 12.38 -10.60
N PRO A 14 24.83 13.35 -11.53
CA PRO A 14 23.77 14.35 -11.64
C PRO A 14 22.40 13.70 -11.89
N PHE A 15 21.38 14.15 -11.15
CA PHE A 15 20.00 13.77 -11.41
C PHE A 15 19.41 14.64 -12.53
N ALA A 16 18.54 14.05 -13.36
CA ALA A 16 17.81 14.76 -14.41
C ALA A 16 18.72 15.58 -15.36
N GLY A 17 19.95 15.12 -15.61
CA GLY A 17 20.91 15.83 -16.44
C GLY A 17 21.46 17.13 -15.82
N GLY A 18 21.31 17.31 -14.50
CA GLY A 18 21.80 18.50 -13.80
C GLY A 18 20.90 19.73 -13.90
N ILE A 19 19.64 19.57 -14.34
CA ILE A 19 18.68 20.69 -14.34
C ILE A 19 18.50 21.25 -12.91
N ALA A 20 18.25 22.54 -12.82
CA ALA A 20 17.97 23.22 -11.56
C ALA A 20 16.47 23.17 -11.21
N PHE A 21 16.16 23.01 -9.93
CA PHE A 21 14.80 23.02 -9.39
C PHE A 21 14.56 24.28 -8.57
N GLY A 22 14.22 25.38 -9.24
CA GLY A 22 14.05 26.67 -8.58
C GLY A 22 15.31 27.11 -7.85
N GLU A 23 15.16 27.69 -6.67
CA GLU A 23 16.26 28.19 -5.83
C GLU A 23 17.09 27.05 -5.21
N THR A 24 16.53 25.86 -5.07
CA THR A 24 17.24 24.69 -4.53
C THR A 24 18.44 24.27 -5.40
N GLY A 25 18.38 24.57 -6.70
CA GLY A 25 19.42 24.22 -7.66
C GLY A 25 19.36 22.77 -8.14
N SER A 26 20.49 22.24 -8.60
CA SER A 26 20.59 20.89 -9.15
C SER A 26 20.65 19.82 -8.07
N TYR A 27 20.22 18.61 -8.41
CA TYR A 27 20.29 17.44 -7.55
C TYR A 27 21.33 16.42 -8.05
N GLU A 28 21.87 15.66 -7.12
CA GLU A 28 22.65 14.45 -7.40
C GLU A 28 21.91 13.21 -6.90
N ARG A 29 22.19 12.10 -7.56
CA ARG A 29 21.69 10.78 -7.22
C ARG A 29 22.84 9.90 -6.76
N ILE A 30 22.67 9.28 -5.61
CA ILE A 30 23.63 8.37 -4.98
C ILE A 30 22.97 7.01 -4.84
N LYS A 31 23.63 5.94 -5.30
CA LYS A 31 23.19 4.56 -5.08
C LYS A 31 24.24 3.81 -4.29
N GLY A 32 23.78 2.80 -3.56
CA GLY A 32 24.68 1.94 -2.82
C GLY A 32 23.98 0.79 -2.14
N ILE A 33 24.77 0.10 -1.32
CA ILE A 33 24.33 -0.98 -0.45
C ILE A 33 24.62 -0.56 0.98
N ALA A 34 23.61 -0.61 1.84
CA ALA A 34 23.78 -0.47 3.28
C ALA A 34 23.99 -1.87 3.86
N HIS A 35 25.15 -2.10 4.46
CA HIS A 35 25.48 -3.33 5.16
C HIS A 35 25.22 -3.12 6.65
N TYR A 36 24.52 -4.07 7.27
CA TYR A 36 24.15 -4.03 8.66
C TYR A 36 24.71 -5.26 9.38
N SER A 37 25.15 -5.09 10.62
CA SER A 37 25.35 -6.18 11.56
C SER A 37 24.75 -5.82 12.91
N VAL A 38 23.95 -6.73 13.49
CA VAL A 38 23.19 -6.46 14.72
C VAL A 38 23.33 -7.57 15.73
N ASP A 39 23.33 -7.21 17.01
CA ASP A 39 23.36 -8.17 18.10
C ASP A 39 21.96 -8.79 18.29
N PRO A 40 21.82 -10.11 18.13
CA PRO A 40 20.51 -10.78 18.24
C PRO A 40 19.93 -10.76 19.66
N THR A 41 20.75 -10.46 20.67
CA THR A 41 20.35 -10.39 22.09
C THR A 41 20.04 -8.97 22.57
N ALA A 42 20.29 -7.96 21.72
CA ALA A 42 20.07 -6.57 22.11
C ALA A 42 18.57 -6.28 22.33
N PRO A 43 18.21 -5.51 23.36
CA PRO A 43 16.80 -5.17 23.65
C PRO A 43 16.05 -4.57 22.46
N ALA A 44 16.73 -3.77 21.64
CA ALA A 44 16.16 -3.15 20.45
C ALA A 44 15.67 -4.17 19.40
N GLN A 45 16.13 -5.42 19.46
CA GLN A 45 15.84 -6.50 18.51
C GLN A 45 14.93 -7.59 19.08
N ALA A 46 14.50 -7.46 20.35
CA ALA A 46 13.78 -8.51 21.08
C ALA A 46 12.45 -8.93 20.41
N GLY A 47 11.81 -8.04 19.66
CA GLY A 47 10.55 -8.33 18.95
C GLY A 47 10.70 -9.07 17.60
N ILE A 48 11.91 -9.46 17.21
CA ILE A 48 12.16 -10.09 15.90
C ILE A 48 12.13 -11.62 16.03
N THR A 49 11.08 -12.22 15.47
CA THR A 49 10.92 -13.68 15.40
C THR A 49 12.10 -14.34 14.71
N ASP A 50 12.57 -15.44 15.29
CA ASP A 50 13.67 -16.28 14.80
C ASP A 50 15.05 -15.59 14.68
N LEU A 51 15.25 -14.38 15.22
CA LEU A 51 16.55 -13.71 15.11
C LEU A 51 17.70 -14.51 15.76
N HIS A 52 17.43 -15.16 16.88
CA HIS A 52 18.40 -16.01 17.58
C HIS A 52 18.78 -17.28 16.79
N ASN A 53 17.98 -17.66 15.79
CA ASN A 53 18.23 -18.76 14.87
C ASN A 53 19.05 -18.34 13.63
N ALA A 54 19.41 -17.06 13.51
CA ALA A 54 20.28 -16.61 12.43
C ALA A 54 21.71 -17.14 12.59
N PHE A 55 22.39 -17.33 11.47
CA PHE A 55 23.85 -17.44 11.49
C PHE A 55 24.46 -16.14 12.04
N GLN A 56 25.37 -16.29 13.00
CA GLN A 56 26.13 -15.18 13.60
C GLN A 56 27.57 -15.21 13.09
N ASN A 57 28.13 -14.04 12.78
CA ASN A 57 29.53 -13.90 12.40
C ASN A 57 30.47 -14.14 13.60
N SER A 58 31.79 -14.00 13.39
CA SER A 58 32.79 -14.22 14.46
C SER A 58 32.64 -13.28 15.67
N ASP A 59 31.92 -12.16 15.50
CA ASP A 59 31.66 -11.17 16.54
C ASP A 59 30.30 -11.39 17.23
N GLY A 60 29.59 -12.48 16.88
CA GLY A 60 28.26 -12.78 17.41
C GLY A 60 27.13 -11.94 16.81
N LEU A 61 27.36 -11.31 15.65
CA LEU A 61 26.38 -10.41 15.02
C LEU A 61 25.70 -11.07 13.82
N VAL A 62 24.44 -10.70 13.60
CA VAL A 62 23.64 -11.11 12.45
C VAL A 62 23.79 -10.09 11.33
N GLU A 63 24.27 -10.54 10.17
CA GLU A 63 24.55 -9.69 9.01
C GLU A 63 23.41 -9.72 7.98
N PHE A 64 23.11 -8.55 7.42
CA PHE A 64 22.16 -8.40 6.31
C PHE A 64 22.48 -7.11 5.52
N SER A 65 21.90 -6.95 4.32
CA SER A 65 22.16 -5.76 3.51
C SER A 65 20.98 -5.32 2.67
N ALA A 66 20.88 -4.00 2.43
CA ALA A 66 19.78 -3.38 1.70
C ALA A 66 20.30 -2.45 0.60
N ASP A 67 19.72 -2.54 -0.59
CA ASP A 67 19.91 -1.50 -1.61
C ASP A 67 19.35 -0.16 -1.11
N PHE A 68 20.05 0.94 -1.40
CA PHE A 68 19.54 2.29 -1.14
C PHE A 68 19.82 3.26 -2.28
N MET A 69 19.03 4.33 -2.33
CA MET A 69 19.21 5.47 -3.22
C MET A 69 18.87 6.77 -2.50
N ILE A 70 19.70 7.80 -2.72
CA ILE A 70 19.49 9.14 -2.19
C ILE A 70 19.45 10.13 -3.35
N LEU A 71 18.42 10.98 -3.38
CA LEU A 71 18.36 12.19 -4.21
C LEU A 71 18.51 13.39 -3.28
N ARG A 72 19.58 14.18 -3.44
CA ARG A 72 19.83 15.37 -2.59
C ARG A 72 20.30 16.58 -3.39
N PRO A 73 20.09 17.81 -2.89
CA PRO A 73 20.67 19.00 -3.50
C PRO A 73 22.19 18.90 -3.56
N VAL A 74 22.78 19.32 -4.69
CA VAL A 74 24.25 19.41 -4.84
C VAL A 74 24.81 20.46 -3.88
N ASN A 75 24.15 21.62 -3.79
CA ASN A 75 24.47 22.63 -2.80
C ASN A 75 23.70 22.35 -1.50
N ALA A 76 24.38 21.79 -0.50
CA ALA A 76 23.76 21.42 0.77
C ALA A 76 23.15 22.62 1.54
N SER A 77 23.62 23.84 1.32
CA SER A 77 23.02 25.05 1.93
C SER A 77 21.62 25.37 1.43
N GLN A 78 21.21 24.78 0.31
CA GLN A 78 19.89 24.92 -0.30
C GLN A 78 18.94 23.77 0.04
N SER A 79 19.41 22.79 0.83
CA SER A 79 18.52 21.76 1.36
C SER A 79 17.60 22.35 2.41
N ASN A 80 16.37 21.85 2.46
CA ASN A 80 15.53 22.11 3.61
C ASN A 80 16.00 21.34 4.85
N ARG A 81 17.00 20.45 4.80
CA ARG A 81 17.47 19.64 5.94
C ARG A 81 16.43 18.65 6.48
N ARG A 82 15.46 18.25 5.64
CA ARG A 82 14.50 17.16 5.91
C ARG A 82 14.79 15.96 5.02
N ILE A 83 14.75 14.78 5.63
CA ILE A 83 14.65 13.51 4.89
C ILE A 83 13.17 13.26 4.55
N PHE A 84 12.91 12.92 3.29
CA PHE A 84 11.64 12.32 2.87
C PHE A 84 11.89 10.88 2.43
N TYR A 85 11.56 9.93 3.30
CA TYR A 85 11.76 8.51 3.06
C TYR A 85 10.54 7.88 2.40
N ASP A 86 10.74 7.28 1.24
CA ASP A 86 9.75 6.41 0.60
C ASP A 86 10.07 4.96 0.95
N TRP A 87 9.14 4.33 1.65
CA TRP A 87 9.26 2.93 2.05
C TRP A 87 9.35 1.96 0.86
N GLY A 88 8.96 2.33 -0.36
CA GLY A 88 9.11 1.46 -1.53
C GLY A 88 8.13 0.30 -1.57
N ASN A 89 7.03 0.44 -2.31
CA ASN A 89 5.98 -0.60 -2.40
C ASN A 89 6.46 -1.77 -3.28
N ARG A 90 6.68 -2.95 -2.68
CA ARG A 90 7.27 -4.12 -3.34
C ARG A 90 8.60 -3.80 -4.05
N GLY A 91 9.44 -3.01 -3.38
CA GLY A 91 10.73 -2.56 -3.89
C GLY A 91 10.65 -1.49 -4.98
N ASN A 92 9.47 -0.88 -5.20
CA ASN A 92 9.29 0.17 -6.21
C ASN A 92 9.20 1.57 -5.60
N ILE A 93 9.88 2.53 -6.22
CA ILE A 93 9.78 3.96 -5.90
C ILE A 93 8.40 4.49 -6.31
N ARG A 94 7.72 5.19 -5.41
CA ARG A 94 6.39 5.76 -5.64
C ARG A 94 6.26 7.23 -5.27
N SER A 95 7.09 7.77 -4.39
CA SER A 95 6.98 9.17 -3.95
C SER A 95 7.07 10.15 -5.11
N LEU A 96 8.00 9.97 -6.05
CA LEU A 96 8.11 10.83 -7.23
C LEU A 96 6.86 10.76 -8.11
N GLN A 97 6.26 9.57 -8.25
CA GLN A 97 5.04 9.39 -9.02
C GLN A 97 3.88 10.20 -8.43
N PHE A 98 3.67 10.14 -7.12
CA PHE A 98 2.48 10.71 -6.48
C PHE A 98 2.63 12.16 -5.99
N PHE A 99 3.83 12.58 -5.59
CA PHE A 99 4.08 13.96 -5.14
C PHE A 99 4.46 14.89 -6.29
N ASN A 100 5.20 14.36 -7.27
CA ASN A 100 5.65 15.15 -8.42
C ASN A 100 4.87 14.88 -9.70
N ASP A 101 3.86 13.99 -9.71
CA ASP A 101 3.17 13.56 -10.93
C ASP A 101 4.16 13.00 -11.99
N ALA A 102 5.24 12.33 -11.56
CA ALA A 102 6.27 11.81 -12.44
C ALA A 102 5.89 10.45 -13.04
N ILE A 103 6.50 10.09 -14.17
CA ILE A 103 6.46 8.70 -14.65
C ILE A 103 7.20 7.79 -13.66
N GLY A 104 6.59 6.65 -13.30
CA GLY A 104 7.18 5.68 -12.39
C GLY A 104 8.52 5.13 -12.89
N SER A 105 9.51 5.02 -11.99
CA SER A 105 10.82 4.46 -12.28
C SER A 105 11.53 4.06 -10.98
N ASN A 106 12.14 2.88 -10.95
CA ASN A 106 13.03 2.47 -9.85
C ASN A 106 14.47 2.93 -10.05
N ASP A 107 14.77 3.58 -11.18
CA ASP A 107 16.09 4.12 -11.50
C ASP A 107 15.95 5.56 -12.06
N PRO A 108 15.47 6.52 -11.24
CA PRO A 108 15.15 7.84 -11.71
C PRO A 108 16.43 8.64 -12.06
N ILE A 109 16.72 8.80 -13.37
CA ILE A 109 17.84 9.61 -13.88
C ILE A 109 17.44 10.75 -14.86
N LYS A 110 16.32 10.65 -15.57
CA LYS A 110 15.93 11.56 -16.66
C LYS A 110 15.04 12.71 -16.17
N PRO A 111 14.99 13.86 -16.87
CA PRO A 111 14.09 14.97 -16.52
C PRO A 111 12.62 14.57 -16.30
N LYS A 112 12.08 13.66 -17.14
CA LYS A 112 10.71 13.16 -16.98
C LYS A 112 10.45 12.41 -15.66
N HIS A 113 11.49 11.87 -15.02
CA HIS A 113 11.38 11.23 -13.71
C HIS A 113 11.28 12.25 -12.57
N ALA A 114 11.56 13.53 -12.84
CA ALA A 114 11.33 14.58 -11.87
C ALA A 114 9.87 15.04 -11.81
N GLY A 115 9.09 14.78 -12.86
CA GLY A 115 7.71 15.24 -12.99
C GLY A 115 7.62 16.76 -12.91
N ASN A 116 6.64 17.27 -12.17
CA ASN A 116 6.52 18.68 -11.86
C ASN A 116 7.69 19.18 -10.98
N GLY A 117 8.40 18.32 -10.25
CA GLY A 117 9.57 18.65 -9.44
C GLY A 117 9.30 19.14 -8.01
N PHE A 118 8.10 18.98 -7.47
CA PHE A 118 7.66 19.50 -6.17
C PHE A 118 8.64 19.19 -5.03
N LEU A 119 8.96 17.91 -4.79
CA LEU A 119 9.88 17.52 -3.71
C LEU A 119 11.27 18.17 -3.85
N PHE A 120 11.74 18.36 -5.08
CA PHE A 120 13.04 18.97 -5.36
C PHE A 120 13.02 20.48 -5.15
N ARG A 121 11.97 21.18 -5.59
CA ARG A 121 11.81 22.63 -5.35
C ARG A 121 11.69 22.97 -3.86
N ARG A 122 11.29 22.01 -3.03
CA ARG A 122 11.19 22.16 -1.57
C ARG A 122 12.49 21.80 -0.83
N GLY A 123 13.54 21.37 -1.52
CA GLY A 123 14.84 21.11 -0.88
C GLY A 123 14.95 19.80 -0.13
N TYR A 124 13.99 18.88 -0.26
CA TYR A 124 14.02 17.59 0.44
C TYR A 124 15.22 16.75 -0.02
N THR A 125 15.82 16.05 0.94
CA THR A 125 16.66 14.88 0.66
C THR A 125 15.76 13.65 0.60
N ILE A 126 15.59 13.06 -0.58
CA ILE A 126 14.69 11.93 -0.79
C ILE A 126 15.50 10.64 -0.65
N VAL A 127 15.03 9.71 0.18
CA VAL A 127 15.71 8.45 0.46
C VAL A 127 14.80 7.29 0.12
N PHE A 128 15.36 6.30 -0.57
CA PHE A 128 14.74 5.02 -0.89
C PHE A 128 15.63 3.92 -0.35
N SER A 129 15.07 2.92 0.32
CA SER A 129 15.82 1.74 0.76
C SER A 129 14.96 0.49 0.66
N ALA A 130 15.61 -0.64 0.41
CA ALA A 130 14.96 -1.92 0.58
C ALA A 130 14.62 -2.17 2.05
N TRP A 131 13.43 -2.72 2.28
CA TRP A 131 12.92 -3.14 3.59
C TRP A 131 12.23 -4.50 3.51
N GLN A 132 11.78 -4.92 2.32
CA GLN A 132 11.10 -6.19 2.10
C GLN A 132 12.12 -7.23 1.61
N GLY A 133 12.31 -8.30 2.38
CA GLY A 133 13.39 -9.28 2.17
C GLY A 133 13.05 -10.53 1.33
N ASP A 134 11.80 -10.68 0.90
CA ASP A 134 11.33 -11.80 0.06
C ASP A 134 11.17 -11.42 -1.42
N LEU A 135 11.68 -10.26 -1.86
CA LEU A 135 11.63 -9.85 -3.26
C LEU A 135 12.75 -10.45 -4.11
N LEU A 136 12.45 -10.73 -5.36
CA LEU A 136 13.41 -11.16 -6.38
C LEU A 136 13.84 -10.00 -7.28
N ALA A 137 15.07 -10.09 -7.79
CA ALA A 137 15.63 -9.12 -8.72
C ALA A 137 14.80 -8.96 -10.01
N GLY A 138 14.84 -7.77 -10.61
CA GLY A 138 14.16 -7.42 -11.85
C GLY A 138 13.57 -6.01 -11.80
N ASP A 139 13.40 -5.37 -12.97
CA ASP A 139 12.85 -4.02 -13.13
C ASP A 139 13.48 -2.93 -12.21
N GLY A 140 14.74 -3.12 -11.83
CA GLY A 140 15.46 -2.22 -10.92
C GLY A 140 14.91 -2.15 -9.49
N ARG A 141 14.11 -3.14 -9.05
CA ARG A 141 13.57 -3.19 -7.68
C ARG A 141 14.68 -3.21 -6.63
N PHE A 142 14.42 -2.55 -5.51
CA PHE A 142 15.31 -2.51 -4.34
C PHE A 142 15.20 -3.82 -3.56
N LEU A 143 16.33 -4.45 -3.26
CA LEU A 143 16.39 -5.76 -2.61
C LEU A 143 17.02 -5.66 -1.21
N LEU A 144 16.42 -6.41 -0.29
CA LEU A 144 16.96 -6.63 1.05
C LEU A 144 17.38 -8.08 1.15
N LYS A 145 18.68 -8.33 1.36
CA LYS A 145 19.22 -9.67 1.56
C LYS A 145 19.16 -10.00 3.04
N LEU A 146 18.34 -11.00 3.39
CA LEU A 146 18.14 -11.43 4.77
C LEU A 146 18.72 -12.83 5.03
N PRO A 147 19.15 -13.11 6.27
CA PRO A 147 19.51 -14.45 6.70
C PRO A 147 18.30 -15.38 6.76
N LEU A 148 18.57 -16.67 6.60
CA LEU A 148 17.64 -17.74 6.96
C LEU A 148 17.68 -17.98 8.47
N ALA A 149 16.54 -18.37 9.03
CA ALA A 149 16.48 -18.92 10.37
C ALA A 149 16.72 -20.44 10.33
N MET A 150 17.67 -20.90 11.14
CA MET A 150 18.13 -22.28 11.23
C MET A 150 18.10 -22.76 12.68
N GLU A 151 17.65 -23.99 12.91
CA GLU A 151 17.65 -24.63 14.22
C GLU A 151 18.72 -25.73 14.22
N ASP A 152 19.71 -25.62 15.11
CA ASP A 152 20.84 -26.55 15.20
C ASP A 152 21.53 -26.83 13.84
N GLY A 153 21.67 -25.79 13.01
CA GLY A 153 22.27 -25.89 11.67
C GLY A 153 21.38 -26.50 10.59
N HIS A 154 20.13 -26.82 10.90
CA HIS A 154 19.14 -27.37 9.96
C HIS A 154 18.08 -26.33 9.63
N SER A 155 17.50 -26.45 8.42
CA SER A 155 16.39 -25.58 8.05
C SER A 155 15.18 -25.85 8.94
N ILE A 156 14.62 -24.76 9.47
CA ILE A 156 13.30 -24.78 10.10
C ILE A 156 12.24 -25.12 9.05
N THR A 157 11.20 -25.85 9.46
CA THR A 157 10.05 -26.22 8.60
C THR A 157 8.74 -25.78 9.25
N GLY A 158 7.69 -25.60 8.46
CA GLY A 158 6.37 -25.20 8.97
C GLY A 158 5.30 -25.20 7.89
N GLN A 159 4.04 -25.14 8.31
CA GLN A 159 2.91 -25.02 7.39
C GLN A 159 2.88 -23.63 6.76
N VAL A 160 2.62 -23.59 5.44
CA VAL A 160 2.41 -22.36 4.68
C VAL A 160 1.13 -22.52 3.87
N ARG A 161 0.37 -21.43 3.80
CA ARG A 161 -0.78 -21.31 2.92
C ARG A 161 -0.54 -20.29 1.83
N SER A 162 -1.02 -20.58 0.64
CA SER A 162 -0.91 -19.69 -0.52
C SER A 162 -2.20 -19.72 -1.32
N GLU A 163 -2.62 -18.57 -1.82
CA GLU A 163 -3.77 -18.46 -2.72
C GLU A 163 -3.37 -17.98 -4.11
N PHE A 164 -4.03 -18.52 -5.14
CA PHE A 164 -3.86 -18.14 -6.53
C PHE A 164 -5.21 -17.79 -7.15
N ILE A 165 -5.34 -16.55 -7.63
CA ILE A 165 -6.53 -16.03 -8.30
C ILE A 165 -6.07 -15.45 -9.63
N LEU A 166 -6.39 -16.12 -10.72
CA LEU A 166 -5.91 -15.73 -12.05
C LEU A 166 -7.01 -15.01 -12.84
N GLU A 167 -6.58 -14.11 -13.72
CA GLU A 167 -7.47 -13.29 -14.56
C GLU A 167 -7.51 -13.77 -16.01
N HIS A 168 -6.55 -14.60 -16.41
CA HIS A 168 -6.37 -15.06 -17.78
C HIS A 168 -6.38 -16.59 -17.85
N GLU A 169 -6.99 -17.10 -18.92
CA GLU A 169 -7.01 -18.53 -19.24
C GLU A 169 -5.61 -19.03 -19.65
N GLY A 170 -5.43 -20.36 -19.63
CA GLY A 170 -4.23 -21.01 -20.16
C GLY A 170 -2.98 -20.88 -19.29
N ILE A 171 -3.08 -20.27 -18.11
CA ILE A 171 -1.99 -20.26 -17.15
C ILE A 171 -1.97 -21.60 -16.42
N THR A 172 -0.86 -22.32 -16.53
CA THR A 172 -0.71 -23.68 -15.97
C THR A 172 0.21 -23.75 -14.77
N SER A 173 0.95 -22.69 -14.43
CA SER A 173 1.88 -22.71 -13.29
C SER A 173 1.96 -21.37 -12.58
N GLN A 174 2.17 -21.41 -11.26
CA GLN A 174 2.39 -20.24 -10.41
C GLN A 174 3.55 -20.48 -9.44
N PRO A 175 4.35 -19.47 -9.08
CA PRO A 175 5.22 -19.52 -7.91
C PRO A 175 4.38 -19.77 -6.66
N LEU A 176 4.87 -20.57 -5.70
CA LEU A 176 4.16 -20.80 -4.43
C LEU A 176 3.94 -19.50 -3.63
N SER A 177 4.79 -18.48 -3.79
CA SER A 177 4.56 -17.15 -3.22
C SER A 177 3.29 -16.44 -3.74
N GLY A 178 2.70 -16.94 -4.83
CA GLY A 178 1.60 -16.32 -5.58
C GLY A 178 2.04 -15.20 -6.52
N TRP A 179 3.32 -14.80 -6.51
CA TRP A 179 3.82 -13.65 -7.25
C TRP A 179 5.19 -13.93 -7.88
N SER A 180 5.34 -13.60 -9.18
CA SER A 180 6.58 -13.88 -9.95
C SER A 180 7.81 -13.12 -9.46
N ASN A 181 7.62 -12.01 -8.76
CA ASN A 181 8.69 -11.18 -8.20
C ASN A 181 8.98 -11.46 -6.72
N THR A 182 8.43 -12.52 -6.15
CA THR A 182 8.57 -12.87 -4.72
C THR A 182 9.10 -14.29 -4.56
N ARG A 183 10.08 -14.45 -3.67
CA ARG A 183 10.66 -15.73 -3.28
C ARG A 183 9.57 -16.61 -2.67
N SER A 184 9.33 -17.78 -3.27
CA SER A 184 8.54 -18.85 -2.65
C SER A 184 9.30 -19.48 -1.48
N TYR A 185 8.61 -19.85 -0.40
CA TYR A 185 9.15 -20.81 0.56
C TYR A 185 9.14 -22.21 -0.08
N PRO A 186 10.29 -22.88 -0.25
CA PRO A 186 10.33 -24.18 -0.90
C PRO A 186 9.53 -25.22 -0.13
N THR A 187 8.78 -26.08 -0.82
CA THR A 187 8.18 -27.27 -0.20
C THR A 187 9.27 -28.26 0.22
N ILE A 188 9.08 -28.97 1.34
CA ILE A 188 9.98 -30.05 1.78
C ILE A 188 9.83 -31.32 0.95
N SER A 189 8.73 -31.47 0.20
CA SER A 189 8.42 -32.66 -0.57
C SER A 189 7.67 -32.33 -1.85
N LEU A 190 8.05 -32.99 -2.95
CA LEU A 190 7.31 -32.93 -4.22
C LEU A 190 6.14 -33.93 -4.27
N ASP A 191 5.99 -34.76 -3.24
CA ASP A 191 4.86 -35.67 -3.07
C ASP A 191 3.60 -34.87 -2.70
N THR A 192 2.72 -34.71 -3.68
CA THR A 192 1.48 -33.93 -3.55
C THR A 192 0.48 -34.52 -2.56
N SER A 193 0.62 -35.80 -2.17
CA SER A 193 -0.22 -36.40 -1.12
C SER A 193 0.04 -35.81 0.28
N LYS A 194 1.16 -35.08 0.45
CA LYS A 194 1.55 -34.39 1.69
C LYS A 194 1.12 -32.92 1.74
N ALA A 195 0.36 -32.47 0.74
CA ALA A 195 -0.14 -31.12 0.62
C ALA A 195 -1.61 -31.15 0.19
N ILE A 196 -2.32 -30.06 0.41
CA ILE A 196 -3.74 -29.96 0.08
C ILE A 196 -3.92 -28.79 -0.87
N LEU A 197 -4.38 -29.08 -2.08
CA LEU A 197 -4.86 -28.08 -3.03
C LEU A 197 -6.37 -28.10 -3.06
N THR A 198 -6.98 -26.93 -2.87
CA THR A 198 -8.43 -26.76 -3.05
C THR A 198 -8.72 -25.65 -4.04
N ARG A 199 -9.94 -25.64 -4.59
CA ARG A 199 -10.48 -24.52 -5.34
C ARG A 199 -11.87 -24.14 -4.85
N ARG A 200 -12.26 -22.88 -5.07
CA ARG A 200 -13.63 -22.40 -4.83
C ARG A 200 -13.96 -21.18 -5.70
N PRO A 201 -15.22 -21.03 -6.15
CA PRO A 201 -15.62 -19.89 -6.99
C PRO A 201 -15.76 -18.57 -6.22
N TYR A 202 -15.99 -18.64 -4.91
CA TYR A 202 -16.13 -17.48 -4.02
C TYR A 202 -15.52 -17.79 -2.65
N ALA A 203 -15.10 -16.76 -1.91
CA ALA A 203 -14.38 -16.94 -0.66
C ALA A 203 -15.15 -17.76 0.39
N THR A 204 -16.48 -17.64 0.43
CA THR A 204 -17.38 -18.35 1.35
C THR A 204 -17.95 -19.66 0.79
N ALA A 205 -17.63 -20.00 -0.47
CA ALA A 205 -18.05 -21.27 -1.04
C ALA A 205 -17.26 -22.43 -0.41
N PRO A 206 -17.84 -23.64 -0.31
CA PRO A 206 -17.10 -24.82 0.14
C PRO A 206 -15.84 -25.03 -0.69
N ARG A 207 -14.75 -25.43 -0.02
CA ARG A 207 -13.50 -25.80 -0.67
C ARG A 207 -13.68 -27.15 -1.38
N GLU A 208 -13.41 -27.18 -2.68
CA GLU A 208 -13.35 -28.41 -3.47
C GLU A 208 -11.90 -28.91 -3.50
N VAL A 209 -11.63 -30.08 -2.93
CA VAL A 209 -10.28 -30.67 -2.98
C VAL A 209 -9.97 -31.09 -4.41
N ILE A 210 -8.80 -30.67 -4.91
CA ILE A 210 -8.24 -31.17 -6.15
C ILE A 210 -7.37 -32.39 -5.80
N PRO A 211 -7.64 -33.59 -6.37
CA PRO A 211 -6.88 -34.80 -6.07
C PRO A 211 -5.36 -34.61 -6.24
N PRO A 212 -4.52 -35.21 -5.37
CA PRO A 212 -3.07 -35.00 -5.40
C PRO A 212 -2.41 -35.44 -6.72
N ASP A 213 -3.01 -36.38 -7.45
CA ASP A 213 -2.55 -36.85 -8.76
C ASP A 213 -2.97 -35.96 -9.94
N HIS A 214 -3.76 -34.90 -9.68
CA HIS A 214 -4.20 -33.94 -10.70
C HIS A 214 -3.32 -32.69 -10.81
N TRP A 215 -2.35 -32.50 -9.93
CA TRP A 215 -1.45 -31.35 -9.91
C TRP A 215 -0.05 -31.76 -9.47
N MET A 216 0.93 -30.85 -9.61
CA MET A 216 2.33 -31.15 -9.30
C MET A 216 3.04 -29.96 -8.66
N PHE A 217 4.05 -30.25 -7.85
CA PHE A 217 5.12 -29.28 -7.56
C PHE A 217 6.09 -29.24 -8.75
N ALA A 218 5.73 -28.44 -9.74
CA ALA A 218 6.46 -28.29 -11.00
C ALA A 218 6.23 -26.91 -11.62
N ARG A 219 6.98 -26.59 -12.67
CA ARG A 219 6.77 -25.41 -13.50
C ARG A 219 6.72 -25.78 -14.98
N ASN A 220 5.95 -25.02 -15.74
CA ASN A 220 5.96 -25.09 -17.21
C ASN A 220 7.08 -24.18 -17.73
N GLU A 221 8.17 -24.78 -18.20
CA GLU A 221 9.24 -24.06 -18.91
C GLU A 221 8.96 -24.06 -20.40
N GLY A 222 9.19 -22.95 -21.09
CA GLY A 222 9.04 -22.91 -22.54
C GLY A 222 10.07 -22.02 -23.23
N GLY A 223 10.32 -22.32 -24.50
CA GLY A 223 11.25 -21.61 -25.36
C GLY A 223 10.87 -21.73 -26.84
N ALA A 224 11.68 -21.11 -27.70
CA ALA A 224 11.54 -21.25 -29.15
C ALA A 224 11.79 -22.71 -29.55
N GLY A 225 10.88 -23.29 -30.32
CA GLY A 225 11.00 -24.63 -30.87
C GLY A 225 12.03 -24.70 -32.01
N LEU A 226 12.34 -25.93 -32.42
CA LEU A 226 13.36 -26.24 -33.44
C LEU A 226 13.08 -25.60 -34.81
N ASP A 227 11.82 -25.31 -35.12
CA ASP A 227 11.39 -24.63 -36.34
C ASP A 227 11.38 -23.09 -36.22
N GLY A 228 11.71 -22.54 -35.05
CA GLY A 228 11.67 -21.10 -34.75
C GLY A 228 10.26 -20.51 -34.68
N VAL A 229 9.21 -21.33 -34.83
CA VAL A 229 7.80 -20.90 -34.90
C VAL A 229 6.95 -21.57 -33.82
N SER A 230 7.16 -22.86 -33.57
CA SER A 230 6.52 -23.60 -32.49
C SER A 230 7.11 -23.22 -31.14
N LYS A 231 6.30 -23.36 -30.09
CA LYS A 231 6.76 -23.24 -28.70
C LYS A 231 7.08 -24.65 -28.20
N GLN A 232 8.30 -24.89 -27.75
CA GLN A 232 8.61 -26.09 -26.98
C GLN A 232 8.33 -25.83 -25.50
N THR A 233 7.74 -26.81 -24.83
CA THR A 233 7.45 -26.74 -23.39
C THR A 233 7.93 -28.00 -22.68
N ALA A 234 8.44 -27.84 -21.46
CA ALA A 234 8.83 -28.91 -20.57
C ALA A 234 8.19 -28.70 -19.20
N ILE A 235 7.70 -29.78 -18.59
CA ILE A 235 7.24 -29.77 -17.21
C ILE A 235 8.41 -30.18 -16.33
N VAL A 236 8.93 -29.23 -15.57
CA VAL A 236 10.14 -29.42 -14.76
C VAL A 236 9.75 -29.45 -13.28
N PRO A 237 10.09 -30.52 -12.53
CA PRO A 237 9.87 -30.56 -11.08
C PRO A 237 10.44 -29.31 -10.40
N SER A 238 9.67 -28.71 -9.50
CA SER A 238 10.03 -27.46 -8.82
C SER A 238 9.48 -27.46 -7.40
N ASN A 239 10.34 -27.23 -6.43
CA ASN A 239 9.94 -27.05 -5.04
C ASN A 239 9.37 -25.65 -4.74
N SER A 240 9.31 -24.76 -5.74
CA SER A 240 8.94 -23.35 -5.58
C SER A 240 7.80 -22.91 -6.49
N ASN A 241 7.22 -23.87 -7.23
CA ASN A 241 6.08 -23.65 -8.12
C ASN A 241 5.04 -24.75 -7.96
N ILE A 242 3.79 -24.39 -8.27
CA ILE A 242 2.69 -25.30 -8.50
C ILE A 242 2.40 -25.35 -10.01
N TYR A 243 2.06 -26.53 -10.51
CA TYR A 243 1.62 -26.78 -11.87
C TYR A 243 0.29 -27.53 -11.87
N LEU A 244 -0.66 -27.03 -12.65
CA LEU A 244 -1.97 -27.62 -12.89
C LEU A 244 -2.13 -27.88 -14.40
N PRO A 245 -2.07 -29.14 -14.86
CA PRO A 245 -2.14 -29.48 -16.28
C PRO A 245 -3.37 -28.91 -17.00
N GLY A 246 -4.52 -28.89 -16.33
CA GLY A 246 -5.78 -28.36 -16.86
C GLY A 246 -5.88 -26.83 -16.85
N SER A 247 -4.83 -26.11 -16.46
CA SER A 247 -4.81 -24.67 -16.18
C SER A 247 -5.68 -24.23 -15.00
N PHE A 248 -5.39 -23.05 -14.46
CA PHE A 248 -6.22 -22.42 -13.44
C PHE A 248 -7.41 -21.71 -14.10
N GLU A 249 -8.61 -21.89 -13.54
CA GLU A 249 -9.83 -21.22 -13.99
C GLU A 249 -9.83 -19.74 -13.56
N PRO A 250 -10.07 -18.78 -14.48
CA PRO A 250 -10.12 -17.38 -14.11
C PRO A 250 -11.19 -17.07 -13.05
N GLY A 251 -10.83 -16.20 -12.11
CA GLY A 251 -11.71 -15.78 -11.01
C GLY A 251 -11.91 -16.81 -9.89
N TYR A 252 -11.52 -18.08 -10.07
CA TYR A 252 -11.52 -19.06 -8.98
C TYR A 252 -10.38 -18.79 -8.00
N ILE A 253 -10.62 -19.13 -6.74
CA ILE A 253 -9.64 -19.07 -5.67
C ILE A 253 -9.08 -20.47 -5.49
N TYR A 254 -7.82 -20.65 -5.84
CA TYR A 254 -7.06 -21.86 -5.56
C TYR A 254 -6.28 -21.64 -4.27
N GLU A 255 -6.35 -22.57 -3.33
CA GLU A 255 -5.66 -22.49 -2.05
C GLU A 255 -4.80 -23.74 -1.86
N LEU A 256 -3.51 -23.54 -1.61
CA LEU A 256 -2.53 -24.58 -1.33
C LEU A 256 -2.06 -24.47 0.12
N ILE A 257 -2.14 -25.58 0.85
CA ILE A 257 -1.54 -25.77 2.18
C ILE A 257 -0.45 -26.83 2.06
N TYR A 258 0.77 -26.51 2.46
CA TYR A 258 1.93 -27.41 2.35
C TYR A 258 2.97 -27.14 3.44
N THR A 259 3.82 -28.13 3.71
CA THR A 259 4.98 -27.92 4.59
C THR A 259 6.14 -27.31 3.83
N ALA A 260 6.53 -26.10 4.21
CA ALA A 260 7.65 -25.37 3.64
C ALA A 260 8.90 -25.42 4.53
N ARG A 261 9.99 -24.87 4.00
CA ARG A 261 11.28 -24.72 4.69
C ARG A 261 11.97 -23.40 4.35
N ASP A 262 13.12 -23.17 4.96
CA ASP A 262 14.00 -22.03 4.76
C ASP A 262 13.28 -20.67 5.03
N PRO A 263 12.74 -20.44 6.25
CA PRO A 263 12.13 -19.17 6.61
C PRO A 263 13.18 -18.04 6.66
N LEU A 264 12.80 -16.86 6.17
CA LEU A 264 13.59 -15.63 6.26
C LEU A 264 13.23 -14.88 7.55
N ILE A 265 14.21 -14.19 8.13
CA ILE A 265 14.02 -13.35 9.32
C ILE A 265 13.52 -11.96 8.87
N LEU A 266 12.26 -11.91 8.41
CA LEU A 266 11.67 -10.74 7.75
C LEU A 266 11.57 -9.49 8.62
N GLY A 267 11.51 -9.66 9.95
CA GLY A 267 11.49 -8.55 10.92
C GLY A 267 12.69 -7.61 10.84
N LEU A 268 13.84 -8.07 10.32
CA LEU A 268 15.01 -7.24 10.06
C LEU A 268 14.74 -6.12 9.03
N GLY A 269 13.66 -6.22 8.25
CA GLY A 269 13.18 -5.14 7.40
C GLY A 269 12.89 -3.84 8.15
N HIS A 270 12.32 -3.92 9.36
CA HIS A 270 12.11 -2.75 10.21
C HIS A 270 13.44 -2.16 10.70
N VAL A 271 14.39 -3.03 11.07
CA VAL A 271 15.73 -2.62 11.54
C VAL A 271 16.51 -1.93 10.44
N ALA A 272 16.45 -2.44 9.20
CA ALA A 272 17.10 -1.81 8.05
C ALA A 272 16.68 -0.35 7.89
N VAL A 273 15.36 -0.07 7.96
CA VAL A 273 14.83 1.29 7.87
C VAL A 273 15.22 2.12 9.08
N ARG A 274 15.02 1.60 10.29
CA ARG A 274 15.33 2.27 11.56
C ARG A 274 16.78 2.76 11.59
N ASP A 275 17.71 1.84 11.36
CA ASP A 275 19.14 2.09 11.52
C ASP A 275 19.68 2.97 10.38
N LEU A 276 19.19 2.81 9.14
CA LEU A 276 19.56 3.70 8.03
C LEU A 276 19.08 5.13 8.26
N ILE A 277 17.81 5.33 8.61
CA ILE A 277 17.26 6.68 8.78
C ILE A 277 17.83 7.35 10.02
N SER A 278 18.02 6.61 11.12
CA SER A 278 18.74 7.13 12.28
C SER A 278 20.16 7.54 11.93
N PHE A 279 20.91 6.71 11.20
CA PHE A 279 22.27 7.04 10.75
C PHE A 279 22.30 8.29 9.86
N LEU A 280 21.42 8.38 8.87
CA LEU A 280 21.36 9.54 7.98
C LEU A 280 20.98 10.81 8.75
N LYS A 281 20.10 10.71 9.75
CA LYS A 281 19.66 11.85 10.57
C LYS A 281 20.73 12.32 11.57
N TYR A 282 21.37 11.40 12.28
CA TYR A 282 22.23 11.71 13.44
C TYR A 282 23.73 11.41 13.23
N GLY A 283 24.05 10.44 12.37
CA GLY A 283 25.40 9.93 12.18
C GLY A 283 26.31 10.90 11.40
N LYS A 284 27.59 10.94 11.75
CA LYS A 284 28.62 11.69 10.99
C LYS A 284 29.42 10.80 10.06
N LYS A 285 29.78 9.61 10.54
CA LYS A 285 30.51 8.58 9.81
C LYS A 285 29.92 7.22 10.13
N ASP A 286 29.89 6.35 9.13
CA ASP A 286 29.48 4.97 9.30
C ASP A 286 30.55 4.16 10.06
N SER A 287 30.30 2.86 10.26
CA SER A 287 31.19 1.98 11.03
C SER A 287 32.55 1.73 10.36
N ALA A 288 32.66 1.98 9.05
CA ALA A 288 33.92 1.92 8.30
C ALA A 288 34.63 3.28 8.22
N GLY A 289 34.05 4.34 8.81
CA GLY A 289 34.59 5.70 8.78
C GLY A 289 34.21 6.51 7.54
N THR A 290 33.34 5.99 6.67
CA THR A 290 32.80 6.70 5.51
C THR A 290 31.91 7.83 6.00
N THR A 291 32.07 9.03 5.42
CA THR A 291 31.26 10.18 5.83
C THR A 291 29.80 9.97 5.43
N ASN A 292 28.88 10.28 6.34
CA ASN A 292 27.45 10.26 6.05
C ASN A 292 27.17 11.17 4.83
N PRO A 293 26.59 10.64 3.74
CA PRO A 293 26.37 11.39 2.52
C PRO A 293 25.44 12.60 2.72
N VAL A 294 24.63 12.65 3.77
CA VAL A 294 23.71 13.79 4.01
C VAL A 294 24.15 14.72 5.14
N ALA A 295 25.28 14.46 5.81
CA ALA A 295 25.76 15.24 6.95
C ALA A 295 26.42 16.60 6.59
N ARG A 296 26.04 17.22 5.46
CA ARG A 296 26.60 18.50 4.98
C ARG A 296 25.78 19.70 5.48
N ALA A 297 26.40 20.88 5.54
CA ALA A 297 25.76 22.19 5.78
C ALA A 297 24.71 22.23 6.92
N GLY A 298 25.07 21.72 8.11
CA GLY A 298 24.21 21.74 9.30
C GLY A 298 23.52 20.41 9.61
N GLY A 299 23.57 19.42 8.72
CA GLY A 299 22.98 18.09 8.94
C GLY A 299 21.45 18.07 8.80
N ILE A 300 20.84 16.93 9.07
CA ILE A 300 19.39 16.73 8.97
C ILE A 300 18.72 17.12 10.30
N GLU A 301 17.62 17.86 10.22
CA GLU A 301 16.82 18.24 11.39
C GLU A 301 15.68 17.27 11.63
N LYS A 302 15.00 16.83 10.56
CA LYS A 302 13.80 15.98 10.65
C LYS A 302 13.80 14.89 9.59
N ALA A 303 13.12 13.79 9.90
CA ALA A 303 12.84 12.73 8.94
C ALA A 303 11.35 12.44 8.88
N TYR A 304 10.83 12.36 7.66
CA TYR A 304 9.45 11.97 7.39
C TYR A 304 9.41 10.66 6.61
N GLY A 305 8.48 9.78 6.96
CA GLY A 305 8.25 8.51 6.26
C GLY A 305 6.92 8.51 5.52
N TRP A 306 6.91 8.10 4.25
CA TRP A 306 5.70 7.89 3.46
C TRP A 306 5.64 6.48 2.89
N GLY A 307 4.44 5.92 2.88
CA GLY A 307 4.18 4.58 2.41
C GLY A 307 2.74 4.44 1.99
N ARG A 308 2.50 3.55 1.02
CA ARG A 308 1.22 3.36 0.34
C ARG A 308 0.87 1.89 0.32
N SER A 309 -0.38 1.55 0.65
CA SER A 309 -0.90 0.18 0.58
C SER A 309 -0.13 -0.76 1.52
N GLN A 310 0.67 -1.67 0.97
CA GLN A 310 1.59 -2.53 1.72
C GLN A 310 2.51 -1.73 2.66
N THR A 311 3.14 -0.65 2.17
CA THR A 311 4.06 0.14 2.99
C THR A 311 3.35 1.11 3.94
N GLY A 312 2.09 1.48 3.68
CA GLY A 312 1.27 2.20 4.65
C GLY A 312 1.00 1.34 5.89
N ARG A 313 0.77 0.03 5.70
CA ARG A 313 0.72 -0.94 6.80
C ARG A 313 2.07 -1.16 7.47
N ALA A 314 3.16 -1.23 6.69
CA ALA A 314 4.50 -1.36 7.26
C ALA A 314 4.85 -0.19 8.18
N ILE A 315 4.45 1.05 7.84
CA ILE A 315 4.59 2.21 8.74
C ILE A 315 3.80 2.01 10.04
N ARG A 316 2.55 1.56 9.95
CA ARG A 316 1.71 1.32 11.14
C ARG A 316 2.29 0.21 12.02
N ASP A 317 2.76 -0.87 11.42
CA ASP A 317 3.43 -1.97 12.11
C ASP A 317 4.76 -1.53 12.74
N PHE A 318 5.55 -0.71 12.04
CA PHE A 318 6.79 -0.13 12.54
C PHE A 318 6.56 0.72 13.80
N ILE A 319 5.52 1.55 13.82
CA ILE A 319 5.15 2.35 15.00
C ILE A 319 4.65 1.46 16.13
N TYR A 320 3.69 0.57 15.84
CA TYR A 320 3.09 -0.32 16.85
C TYR A 320 4.15 -1.16 17.58
N ASN A 321 5.13 -1.71 16.85
CA ASN A 321 6.21 -2.50 17.42
C ASN A 321 7.35 -1.66 18.03
N GLY A 322 7.23 -0.32 18.08
CA GLY A 322 8.20 0.56 18.74
C GLY A 322 9.50 0.80 17.97
N TYR A 323 9.54 0.48 16.67
CA TYR A 323 10.75 0.67 15.86
C TYR A 323 11.04 2.14 15.53
N ASN A 324 10.15 3.08 15.88
CA ASN A 324 10.47 4.52 15.80
C ASN A 324 11.47 4.98 16.88
N THR A 325 11.90 4.09 17.76
CA THR A 325 13.00 4.28 18.70
C THR A 325 14.23 3.54 18.19
N ASP A 326 15.34 4.24 17.95
CA ASP A 326 16.60 3.61 17.58
C ASP A 326 17.29 2.90 18.76
N SER A 327 18.43 2.24 18.50
CA SER A 327 19.18 1.51 19.53
C SER A 327 19.76 2.40 20.64
N GLU A 328 19.83 3.72 20.45
CA GLU A 328 20.26 4.71 21.43
C GLU A 328 19.06 5.40 22.13
N GLY A 329 17.82 5.00 21.82
CA GLY A 329 16.61 5.61 22.39
C GLY A 329 16.13 6.88 21.67
N ARG A 330 16.68 7.20 20.50
CA ARG A 330 16.32 8.43 19.75
C ARG A 330 15.18 8.17 18.77
N GLN A 331 14.35 9.19 18.57
CA GLN A 331 13.24 9.14 17.61
C GLN A 331 13.75 9.13 16.15
N VAL A 332 13.35 8.12 15.38
CA VAL A 332 13.76 7.98 13.97
C VAL A 332 12.99 8.95 13.07
N PHE A 333 11.68 8.83 12.99
CA PHE A 333 10.80 9.72 12.22
C PHE A 333 10.08 10.72 13.13
N ASP A 334 10.13 11.99 12.77
CA ASP A 334 9.36 13.07 13.40
C ASP A 334 7.89 13.06 12.95
N GLY A 335 7.64 12.53 11.76
CA GLY A 335 6.31 12.48 11.16
C GLY A 335 6.18 11.38 10.12
N VAL A 336 5.00 10.78 10.00
CA VAL A 336 4.72 9.75 9.01
C VAL A 336 3.39 9.95 8.30
N LEU A 337 3.35 9.48 7.06
CA LEU A 337 2.24 9.63 6.11
C LEU A 337 1.82 8.24 5.59
N PRO A 338 1.18 7.38 6.42
CA PRO A 338 0.61 6.13 5.94
C PRO A 338 -0.58 6.43 5.02
N HIS A 339 -0.51 5.92 3.80
CA HIS A 339 -1.54 6.09 2.78
C HIS A 339 -2.18 4.74 2.41
N VAL A 340 -3.51 4.70 2.34
CA VAL A 340 -4.34 3.55 1.89
C VAL A 340 -3.97 2.23 2.56
N SER A 341 -3.64 2.26 3.86
CA SER A 341 -3.33 1.06 4.63
C SER A 341 -4.57 0.32 5.12
N GLY A 342 -5.70 1.03 5.24
CA GLY A 342 -6.85 0.56 6.00
C GLY A 342 -6.51 0.34 7.48
N GLY A 343 -7.33 -0.46 8.16
CA GLY A 343 -7.16 -0.81 9.57
C GLY A 343 -5.96 -1.73 9.87
N GLY A 344 -5.43 -2.43 8.87
CA GLY A 344 -4.42 -3.48 9.10
C GLY A 344 -2.99 -3.04 9.35
N LEU A 345 -2.18 -4.07 9.63
CA LEU A 345 -0.74 -4.05 9.90
C LEU A 345 0.01 -4.99 8.94
N MET A 346 1.33 -4.86 8.92
CA MET A 346 2.18 -5.91 8.38
C MET A 346 2.33 -7.04 9.42
N TRP A 347 2.92 -8.16 9.05
CA TRP A 347 3.19 -9.29 9.95
C TRP A 347 4.58 -9.86 9.70
N MET A 348 5.57 -8.98 9.48
CA MET A 348 6.94 -9.41 9.17
C MET A 348 7.61 -10.18 10.30
N ASN A 349 7.17 -9.95 11.55
CA ASN A 349 7.60 -10.73 12.72
C ASN A 349 6.76 -12.01 12.88
N HIS A 350 6.51 -12.73 11.79
CA HIS A 350 5.91 -14.07 11.85
C HIS A 350 6.68 -15.01 10.93
N ARG A 351 6.98 -16.21 11.44
CA ARG A 351 7.67 -17.25 10.69
C ARG A 351 6.85 -17.62 9.45
N PHE A 352 7.53 -17.74 8.31
CA PHE A 352 6.91 -17.97 6.99
C PHE A 352 5.93 -16.87 6.50
N ALA A 353 6.01 -15.65 7.02
CA ALA A 353 5.23 -14.54 6.50
C ALA A 353 5.49 -14.31 5.00
N ASN A 354 4.43 -14.06 4.22
CA ASN A 354 4.53 -13.64 2.83
C ASN A 354 4.25 -12.14 2.74
N VAL A 355 5.29 -11.31 2.63
CA VAL A 355 5.16 -9.86 2.77
C VAL A 355 4.44 -9.24 1.57
N VAL A 356 4.51 -9.89 0.40
CA VAL A 356 3.81 -9.41 -0.81
C VAL A 356 2.29 -9.57 -0.74
N SER A 357 1.83 -10.48 0.13
CA SER A 357 0.43 -10.80 0.31
C SER A 357 -0.37 -9.53 0.66
N PRO A 358 -1.45 -9.23 -0.07
CA PRO A 358 -2.34 -8.15 0.32
C PRO A 358 -3.04 -8.50 1.65
N ALA A 359 -3.56 -7.52 2.38
CA ALA A 359 -4.56 -7.88 3.39
C ALA A 359 -5.80 -8.45 2.70
N GLY A 360 -6.58 -9.22 3.46
CA GLY A 360 -7.77 -9.86 2.95
C GLY A 360 -8.74 -8.88 2.29
N GLN A 361 -9.32 -9.29 1.18
CA GLN A 361 -10.35 -8.56 0.43
C GLN A 361 -11.63 -9.39 0.44
N GLU A 362 -12.74 -8.89 -0.08
CA GLU A 362 -13.99 -9.69 -0.14
C GLU A 362 -13.80 -11.03 -0.87
N HIS A 363 -13.07 -11.05 -1.98
CA HIS A 363 -12.93 -12.24 -2.82
C HIS A 363 -11.69 -13.07 -2.51
N GLU A 364 -10.58 -12.43 -2.13
CA GLU A 364 -9.26 -13.07 -2.14
C GLU A 364 -8.49 -12.80 -0.84
N VAL A 365 -7.71 -13.80 -0.42
CA VAL A 365 -6.78 -13.79 0.71
C VAL A 365 -7.44 -13.44 2.04
N ARG A 366 -8.70 -13.87 2.24
CA ARG A 366 -9.54 -13.46 3.38
C ARG A 366 -9.00 -13.87 4.75
N ASP A 367 -8.47 -15.08 4.85
CA ASP A 367 -8.21 -15.68 6.16
C ASP A 367 -6.77 -15.35 6.63
N ASN A 368 -6.29 -14.12 6.44
CA ASN A 368 -4.94 -13.73 6.85
C ASN A 368 -4.94 -12.76 8.04
N CYS A 369 -3.80 -12.64 8.72
CA CYS A 369 -3.67 -11.87 9.97
C CYS A 369 -3.36 -10.38 9.75
N ALA A 370 -3.56 -9.85 8.53
CA ALA A 370 -3.19 -8.48 8.20
C ALA A 370 -4.08 -7.45 8.90
N ASP A 371 -5.40 -7.64 8.85
CA ASP A 371 -6.37 -6.79 9.52
C ASP A 371 -6.67 -7.38 10.89
N ARG A 372 -5.86 -7.02 11.90
CA ARG A 372 -5.98 -7.49 13.29
C ARG A 372 -5.94 -6.31 14.26
N PHE A 373 -6.55 -6.49 15.43
CA PHE A 373 -6.52 -5.51 16.51
C PHE A 373 -5.07 -5.31 17.05
N PRO A 374 -4.64 -4.08 17.39
CA PRO A 374 -5.38 -2.80 17.32
C PRO A 374 -5.48 -2.19 15.91
N PHE A 375 -6.63 -1.57 15.64
CA PHE A 375 -6.90 -0.89 14.36
C PHE A 375 -6.72 0.64 14.42
N ALA A 376 -7.02 1.26 15.55
CA ALA A 376 -7.01 2.71 15.70
C ALA A 376 -5.70 3.22 16.32
N TYR A 377 -5.42 4.51 16.10
CA TYR A 377 -4.30 5.18 16.76
C TYR A 377 -4.54 5.44 18.24
N ALA A 378 -5.80 5.66 18.63
CA ALA A 378 -6.20 5.77 20.02
C ALA A 378 -6.37 4.39 20.66
N GLU A 379 -6.19 4.35 21.98
CA GLU A 379 -6.50 3.18 22.80
C GLU A 379 -8.01 2.90 22.80
N THR A 380 -8.34 1.63 22.67
CA THR A 380 -9.70 1.12 22.82
C THR A 380 -9.66 -0.31 23.33
N THR A 381 -10.77 -0.78 23.89
CA THR A 381 -10.96 -2.20 24.22
C THR A 381 -11.54 -2.93 23.02
N ASP A 382 -10.98 -4.09 22.71
CA ASP A 382 -11.53 -5.04 21.76
C ASP A 382 -12.73 -5.78 22.39
N HIS A 383 -13.93 -5.54 21.87
CA HIS A 383 -15.16 -6.16 22.36
C HIS A 383 -15.20 -7.68 22.17
N LEU A 384 -14.39 -8.26 21.26
CA LEU A 384 -14.36 -9.70 21.02
C LEU A 384 -13.35 -10.43 21.90
N THR A 385 -12.22 -9.80 22.23
CA THR A 385 -11.12 -10.44 22.96
C THR A 385 -10.89 -9.88 24.37
N GLY A 386 -11.41 -8.70 24.68
CA GLY A 386 -11.17 -7.97 25.93
C GLY A 386 -9.80 -7.29 26.00
N ARG A 387 -8.96 -7.38 24.95
CA ARG A 387 -7.64 -6.73 24.89
C ARG A 387 -7.81 -5.21 24.83
N CYS A 388 -6.95 -4.46 25.52
CA CYS A 388 -6.87 -3.01 25.46
C CYS A 388 -5.54 -2.64 24.81
N ASP A 389 -5.57 -1.91 23.69
CA ASP A 389 -4.35 -1.60 22.92
C ASP A 389 -4.59 -0.43 21.93
N SER A 390 -3.50 0.07 21.34
CA SER A 390 -3.47 1.18 20.37
C SER A 390 -2.28 1.04 19.42
N ILE A 391 -2.36 1.68 18.24
CA ILE A 391 -1.17 1.84 17.38
C ILE A 391 -0.15 2.80 18.00
N LEU A 392 -0.62 3.88 18.65
CA LEU A 392 0.24 4.82 19.38
C LEU A 392 0.33 4.41 20.84
N ARG A 393 1.42 3.72 21.20
CA ARG A 393 1.67 3.18 22.54
C ARG A 393 3.10 3.39 23.03
N HIS A 394 3.88 4.21 22.32
CA HIS A 394 5.28 4.52 22.62
C HIS A 394 5.47 6.04 22.70
N PRO A 395 4.87 6.72 23.70
CA PRO A 395 4.66 8.17 23.69
C PRO A 395 5.94 9.01 23.55
N ASP A 396 7.10 8.49 24.00
CA ASP A 396 8.39 9.18 23.87
C ASP A 396 8.88 9.30 22.42
N THR A 397 8.43 8.41 21.53
CA THR A 397 8.84 8.39 20.13
C THR A 397 7.68 8.30 19.14
N ASP A 398 6.43 8.29 19.58
CA ASP A 398 5.27 8.33 18.70
C ASP A 398 5.33 9.57 17.77
N PRO A 399 5.34 9.39 16.43
CA PRO A 399 5.52 10.50 15.49
C PRO A 399 4.24 11.31 15.33
N LEU A 400 4.33 12.46 14.65
CA LEU A 400 3.14 13.09 14.07
C LEU A 400 2.60 12.21 12.93
N ILE A 401 1.28 12.03 12.87
CA ILE A 401 0.65 11.15 11.87
C ILE A 401 -0.32 11.95 11.00
N MET A 402 -0.13 11.90 9.69
CA MET A 402 -1.19 12.26 8.74
C MET A 402 -1.60 11.00 7.98
N HIS A 403 -2.61 10.31 8.52
CA HIS A 403 -3.18 9.14 7.89
C HIS A 403 -4.09 9.57 6.74
N THR A 404 -3.88 8.98 5.58
CA THR A 404 -4.74 9.23 4.42
C THR A 404 -5.22 7.91 3.83
N GLN A 405 -6.48 7.85 3.42
CA GLN A 405 -7.01 6.70 2.69
C GLN A 405 -8.16 7.14 1.80
N THR A 406 -8.64 6.25 0.95
CA THR A 406 -9.68 6.53 -0.03
C THR A 406 -10.98 5.80 0.31
N ALA A 407 -12.02 6.04 -0.48
CA ALA A 407 -13.27 5.29 -0.38
C ALA A 407 -13.02 3.77 -0.44
N THR A 408 -12.09 3.31 -1.27
CA THR A 408 -11.78 1.88 -1.42
C THR A 408 -11.36 1.21 -0.11
N GLU A 409 -10.69 1.91 0.80
CA GLU A 409 -10.27 1.30 2.06
C GLU A 409 -11.46 0.97 2.95
N TYR A 410 -12.54 1.74 2.91
CA TYR A 410 -13.77 1.40 3.63
C TYR A 410 -14.39 0.12 3.07
N TRP A 411 -14.35 -0.04 1.74
CA TRP A 411 -14.97 -1.19 1.07
C TRP A 411 -14.14 -2.48 1.12
N GLN A 412 -12.81 -2.40 1.19
CA GLN A 412 -11.93 -3.58 1.09
C GLN A 412 -10.93 -3.75 2.22
N ARG A 413 -10.68 -2.71 3.03
CA ARG A 413 -9.57 -2.66 4.00
C ARG A 413 -9.98 -2.14 5.38
N ARG A 414 -11.28 -2.26 5.68
CA ARG A 414 -11.87 -1.87 6.98
C ARG A 414 -11.46 -0.47 7.42
N GLY A 415 -11.46 0.48 6.48
CA GLY A 415 -11.03 1.85 6.71
C GLY A 415 -11.79 2.58 7.83
N SER A 416 -13.01 2.14 8.16
CA SER A 416 -13.76 2.66 9.31
C SER A 416 -13.07 2.40 10.66
N LEU A 417 -12.44 1.23 10.84
CA LEU A 417 -11.83 0.81 12.12
C LEU A 417 -10.60 1.64 12.54
N ILE A 418 -10.16 2.58 11.71
CA ILE A 418 -9.05 3.49 12.03
C ILE A 418 -9.52 4.61 12.97
N HIS A 419 -10.81 4.95 12.92
CA HIS A 419 -11.41 6.05 13.67
C HIS A 419 -12.72 5.65 14.37
N THR A 420 -13.03 4.36 14.42
CA THR A 420 -14.07 3.81 15.28
C THR A 420 -13.47 2.87 16.32
N ASP A 421 -14.17 2.67 17.44
CA ASP A 421 -13.91 1.53 18.31
C ASP A 421 -14.24 0.20 17.61
N THR A 422 -14.02 -0.90 18.32
CA THR A 422 -14.27 -2.23 17.76
C THR A 422 -15.76 -2.60 17.67
N GLU A 423 -16.66 -1.82 18.26
CA GLU A 423 -18.13 -1.93 18.12
C GLU A 423 -18.68 -0.97 17.03
N GLY A 424 -17.80 -0.22 16.38
CA GLY A 424 -18.11 0.70 15.31
C GLY A 424 -18.65 2.04 15.79
N ASN A 425 -18.38 2.48 17.03
CA ASN A 425 -18.71 3.84 17.47
C ASN A 425 -17.56 4.81 17.17
N ASP A 426 -17.85 6.08 16.95
CA ASP A 426 -16.82 7.09 16.65
C ASP A 426 -15.79 7.18 17.80
N LEU A 427 -14.49 7.12 17.47
CA LEU A 427 -13.38 7.18 18.42
C LEU A 427 -12.66 8.54 18.32
N ALA A 428 -12.32 9.11 19.47
CA ALA A 428 -11.54 10.34 19.52
C ALA A 428 -10.11 10.11 18.98
N LEU A 429 -9.60 11.07 18.22
CA LEU A 429 -8.24 10.99 17.68
C LEU A 429 -7.22 11.54 18.69
N PRO A 430 -6.02 10.93 18.80
CA PRO A 430 -4.93 11.51 19.56
C PRO A 430 -4.49 12.87 18.97
N ASP A 431 -3.95 13.76 19.81
CA ASP A 431 -3.58 15.13 19.41
C ASP A 431 -2.54 15.19 18.28
N ASN A 432 -1.63 14.20 18.22
CA ASN A 432 -0.59 14.04 17.21
C ASN A 432 -1.07 13.33 15.92
N VAL A 433 -2.38 13.12 15.76
CA VAL A 433 -2.96 12.43 14.60
C VAL A 433 -3.88 13.36 13.79
N ARG A 434 -3.81 13.25 12.48
CA ARG A 434 -4.83 13.71 11.54
C ARG A 434 -5.23 12.59 10.59
N ILE A 435 -6.50 12.55 10.25
CA ILE A 435 -7.07 11.61 9.29
C ILE A 435 -7.78 12.38 8.19
N TYR A 436 -7.39 12.13 6.94
CA TYR A 436 -8.10 12.64 5.77
C TYR A 436 -8.52 11.50 4.87
N ILE A 437 -9.82 11.41 4.62
CA ILE A 437 -10.41 10.41 3.73
C ILE A 437 -10.67 11.08 2.40
N TRP A 438 -10.02 10.61 1.34
CA TRP A 438 -10.22 11.10 -0.01
C TRP A 438 -11.44 10.40 -0.60
N GLY A 439 -12.59 11.03 -0.37
CA GLY A 439 -13.91 10.48 -0.71
C GLY A 439 -14.07 10.29 -2.21
N SER A 440 -14.84 9.27 -2.57
CA SER A 440 -15.15 8.91 -3.96
C SER A 440 -13.93 8.59 -4.81
N SER A 441 -12.75 8.36 -4.22
CA SER A 441 -11.52 7.97 -4.92
C SER A 441 -11.21 6.49 -4.76
N GLU A 442 -10.32 5.96 -5.60
CA GLU A 442 -9.82 4.59 -5.49
C GLU A 442 -8.42 4.47 -4.91
N HIS A 443 -8.08 3.22 -4.57
CA HIS A 443 -6.82 2.85 -3.99
C HIS A 443 -5.62 3.24 -4.83
N TYR A 444 -5.60 3.09 -6.17
CA TYR A 444 -4.40 3.40 -6.97
C TYR A 444 -4.33 4.87 -7.39
N ALA A 445 -5.40 5.42 -7.97
CA ALA A 445 -5.54 6.83 -8.35
C ALA A 445 -4.31 7.38 -9.09
N ASP A 446 -3.94 6.75 -10.20
CA ASP A 446 -2.76 7.13 -10.98
C ASP A 446 -2.85 8.60 -11.45
N PRO A 447 -1.91 9.48 -11.03
CA PRO A 447 -1.89 10.87 -11.45
C PRO A 447 -1.72 11.02 -12.97
N MET A 448 -1.19 10.01 -13.65
CA MET A 448 -0.93 10.01 -15.10
C MET A 448 -1.98 9.25 -15.92
N LEU A 449 -3.06 8.77 -15.29
CA LEU A 449 -4.14 8.12 -16.02
C LEU A 449 -4.72 9.06 -17.08
N LYS A 450 -4.66 8.62 -18.34
CA LYS A 450 -5.26 9.30 -19.49
C LYS A 450 -6.60 8.68 -19.86
N LYS A 451 -6.59 7.40 -20.25
CA LYS A 451 -7.77 6.66 -20.70
C LYS A 451 -7.90 5.35 -19.93
N PRO A 452 -8.99 5.13 -19.19
CA PRO A 452 -9.17 3.90 -18.43
C PRO A 452 -9.57 2.71 -19.31
N SER A 453 -9.29 1.50 -18.83
CA SER A 453 -9.79 0.24 -19.40
C SER A 453 -10.49 -0.57 -18.31
N LYS A 454 -11.61 -1.22 -18.62
CA LYS A 454 -12.39 -1.99 -17.63
C LYS A 454 -11.62 -3.17 -17.03
N GLY A 455 -10.73 -3.80 -17.80
CA GLY A 455 -10.07 -5.03 -17.36
C GLY A 455 -11.10 -6.11 -16.95
N PRO A 456 -10.90 -6.83 -15.84
CA PRO A 456 -11.82 -7.88 -15.36
C PRO A 456 -13.07 -7.34 -14.64
N CYS A 457 -13.34 -6.04 -14.71
CA CYS A 457 -14.44 -5.38 -14.01
C CYS A 457 -15.66 -5.09 -14.90
N GLN A 458 -16.81 -4.78 -14.27
CA GLN A 458 -18.03 -4.36 -14.96
C GLN A 458 -17.97 -2.89 -15.42
N ASN A 459 -17.39 -2.02 -14.59
CA ASN A 459 -17.28 -0.59 -14.83
C ASN A 459 -15.83 -0.20 -15.15
N PHE A 460 -15.64 0.98 -15.74
CA PHE A 460 -14.31 1.58 -15.80
C PHE A 460 -13.79 1.80 -14.37
N PRO A 461 -12.47 1.69 -14.13
CA PRO A 461 -11.89 2.05 -12.85
C PRO A 461 -12.23 3.50 -12.49
N ASN A 462 -12.23 3.79 -11.20
CA ASN A 462 -12.43 5.13 -10.68
C ASN A 462 -11.32 6.05 -11.18
N VAL A 463 -11.69 7.23 -11.69
CA VAL A 463 -10.74 8.14 -12.31
C VAL A 463 -10.46 9.40 -11.50
N VAL A 464 -10.77 9.45 -10.21
CA VAL A 464 -10.53 10.68 -9.43
C VAL A 464 -9.03 11.00 -9.35
N ARG A 465 -8.68 12.28 -9.57
CA ARG A 465 -7.31 12.80 -9.46
C ARG A 465 -7.11 13.32 -8.02
N THR A 466 -6.12 12.79 -7.29
CA THR A 466 -5.89 13.12 -5.87
C THR A 466 -4.48 13.58 -5.54
N SER A 467 -3.59 13.73 -6.53
CA SER A 467 -2.16 13.97 -6.26
C SER A 467 -1.84 15.30 -5.58
N MET A 468 -2.68 16.32 -5.76
CA MET A 468 -2.59 17.60 -5.04
C MET A 468 -2.71 17.44 -3.52
N PHE A 469 -3.47 16.45 -3.05
CA PHE A 469 -3.61 16.20 -1.62
C PHE A 469 -2.31 15.71 -0.98
N PHE A 470 -1.49 14.94 -1.70
CA PHE A 470 -0.18 14.53 -1.18
C PHE A 470 0.70 15.75 -0.87
N ARG A 471 0.78 16.71 -1.79
CA ARG A 471 1.62 17.90 -1.66
C ARG A 471 1.19 18.76 -0.47
N ALA A 472 -0.09 19.08 -0.37
CA ALA A 472 -0.63 19.84 0.76
C ALA A 472 -0.46 19.10 2.10
N THR A 473 -0.63 17.77 2.12
CA THR A 473 -0.45 16.95 3.34
C THR A 473 0.99 17.00 3.84
N LEU A 474 1.98 16.91 2.95
CA LEU A 474 3.39 17.00 3.33
C LEU A 474 3.78 18.40 3.82
N ASP A 475 3.29 19.46 3.17
CA ASP A 475 3.52 20.85 3.62
C ASP A 475 2.95 21.12 5.01
N ASN A 476 1.74 20.60 5.24
CA ASN A 476 1.08 20.69 6.52
C ASN A 476 1.83 19.88 7.60
N LEU A 477 2.34 18.69 7.28
CA LEU A 477 3.17 17.90 8.20
C LEU A 477 4.46 18.63 8.55
N ASP A 478 5.19 19.16 7.56
CA ASP A 478 6.45 19.89 7.80
C ASP A 478 6.22 21.15 8.64
N SER A 479 5.16 21.90 8.34
CA SER A 479 4.75 23.08 9.11
C SER A 479 4.39 22.73 10.56
N TRP A 480 3.71 21.60 10.77
CA TRP A 480 3.36 21.11 12.10
C TRP A 480 4.62 20.68 12.87
N ALA A 481 5.46 19.87 12.26
CA ALA A 481 6.67 19.34 12.87
C ALA A 481 7.71 20.43 13.16
N THR A 482 7.81 21.46 12.31
CA THR A 482 8.84 22.52 12.41
C THR A 482 8.37 23.70 13.23
N ASN A 483 7.15 24.19 13.00
CA ASN A 483 6.67 25.46 13.55
C ASN A 483 5.51 25.30 14.55
N GLY A 484 5.08 24.06 14.83
CA GLY A 484 3.91 23.80 15.67
C GLY A 484 2.59 24.24 15.04
N ILE A 485 2.58 24.61 13.75
CA ILE A 485 1.38 25.06 13.05
C ILE A 485 0.53 23.84 12.74
N LYS A 486 -0.57 23.66 13.49
CA LYS A 486 -1.46 22.52 13.31
C LYS A 486 -2.01 22.49 11.87
N PRO A 487 -2.04 21.29 11.24
CA PRO A 487 -2.69 21.09 9.96
C PRO A 487 -4.21 21.33 10.09
N PRO A 488 -4.94 21.51 8.98
CA PRO A 488 -6.40 21.57 9.01
C PRO A 488 -7.02 20.40 9.78
N GLU A 489 -8.19 20.62 10.38
CA GLU A 489 -8.90 19.57 11.11
C GLU A 489 -9.18 18.34 10.23
N SER A 490 -9.17 17.17 10.85
CA SER A 490 -9.41 15.89 10.16
C SER A 490 -10.74 15.90 9.40
N ARG A 491 -10.77 15.26 8.20
CA ARG A 491 -11.96 15.12 7.36
C ARG A 491 -12.23 13.65 7.07
N TYR A 492 -13.16 13.08 7.84
CA TYR A 492 -13.55 11.68 7.78
C TYR A 492 -15.03 11.53 8.17
N PRO A 493 -15.75 10.55 7.59
CA PRO A 493 -17.14 10.29 7.91
C PRO A 493 -17.29 9.77 9.33
N LYS A 494 -18.35 10.22 10.01
CA LYS A 494 -18.68 9.88 11.40
C LYS A 494 -20.13 9.42 11.54
N ARG A 495 -20.40 8.58 12.53
CA ARG A 495 -21.76 8.16 12.87
C ARG A 495 -22.57 9.29 13.45
N ALA A 496 -21.97 10.10 14.33
CA ALA A 496 -22.62 11.24 14.96
C ALA A 496 -23.15 12.25 13.92
N ASP A 497 -22.47 12.38 12.78
CA ASP A 497 -22.84 13.29 11.70
C ASP A 497 -23.75 12.63 10.64
N GLY A 498 -24.09 11.35 10.80
CA GLY A 498 -24.85 10.57 9.80
C GLY A 498 -24.09 10.37 8.48
N THR A 499 -22.77 10.48 8.50
CA THR A 499 -21.91 10.34 7.30
C THR A 499 -21.14 9.03 7.26
N LEU A 500 -21.21 8.21 8.30
CA LEU A 500 -20.67 6.84 8.35
C LEU A 500 -21.81 5.84 8.58
N LEU A 501 -22.01 4.91 7.65
CA LEU A 501 -23.20 4.08 7.56
C LEU A 501 -22.86 2.60 7.53
N THR A 502 -23.81 1.79 7.99
CA THR A 502 -23.84 0.36 7.66
C THR A 502 -24.13 0.16 6.16
N ALA A 503 -23.80 -1.02 5.63
CA ALA A 503 -24.09 -1.36 4.23
C ALA A 503 -25.59 -1.27 3.87
N ALA A 504 -26.47 -1.62 4.82
CA ALA A 504 -27.91 -1.59 4.62
C ALA A 504 -28.42 -0.14 4.49
N GLU A 505 -27.98 0.76 5.36
CA GLU A 505 -28.32 2.19 5.31
C GLU A 505 -27.77 2.85 4.05
N TRP A 506 -26.50 2.58 3.71
CA TRP A 506 -25.88 3.07 2.48
C TRP A 506 -26.67 2.65 1.23
N ARG A 507 -27.13 1.39 1.19
CA ARG A 507 -27.88 0.86 0.03
C ARG A 507 -29.21 1.57 -0.20
N VAL A 508 -29.84 2.09 0.86
CA VAL A 508 -31.07 2.89 0.76
C VAL A 508 -30.79 4.27 0.17
N GLN A 509 -29.60 4.84 0.41
CA GLN A 509 -29.21 6.17 -0.09
C GLN A 509 -28.69 6.15 -1.53
N PHE A 510 -28.01 5.08 -1.95
CA PHE A 510 -27.37 5.03 -3.26
C PHE A 510 -28.40 5.15 -4.40
N PRO A 511 -28.17 6.03 -5.40
CA PRO A 511 -29.16 6.27 -6.45
C PRO A 511 -29.44 5.01 -7.28
N ALA A 512 -30.69 4.87 -7.73
CA ALA A 512 -31.14 3.76 -8.57
C ALA A 512 -30.66 3.93 -10.03
N ILE A 513 -29.34 3.85 -10.24
CA ILE A 513 -28.73 4.01 -11.56
C ILE A 513 -29.05 2.79 -12.44
N PRO A 514 -29.71 2.96 -13.60
CA PRO A 514 -30.07 1.85 -14.48
C PRO A 514 -28.85 1.02 -14.91
N GLY A 515 -28.98 -0.31 -14.85
CA GLY A 515 -27.94 -1.24 -15.30
C GLY A 515 -26.72 -1.38 -14.39
N VAL A 516 -26.66 -0.66 -13.26
CA VAL A 516 -25.57 -0.76 -12.29
C VAL A 516 -25.86 -1.84 -11.26
N MET A 517 -24.98 -2.84 -11.16
CA MET A 517 -25.00 -3.81 -10.08
C MET A 517 -24.38 -3.19 -8.82
N LEU A 518 -25.10 -3.29 -7.69
CA LEU A 518 -24.60 -2.85 -6.38
C LEU A 518 -23.87 -3.96 -5.65
N THR A 519 -22.80 -3.59 -4.92
CA THR A 519 -22.12 -4.51 -4.00
C THR A 519 -23.04 -4.98 -2.86
N ARG A 520 -22.69 -6.10 -2.23
CA ARG A 520 -23.40 -6.63 -1.05
C ARG A 520 -23.08 -5.87 0.24
N GLY A 521 -21.94 -5.18 0.28
CA GLY A 521 -21.43 -4.47 1.45
C GLY A 521 -19.91 -4.33 1.40
N PRO A 522 -19.28 -3.71 2.41
CA PRO A 522 -17.83 -3.74 2.58
C PRO A 522 -17.35 -5.17 2.88
N ALA A 523 -16.05 -5.42 2.70
CA ALA A 523 -15.44 -6.69 3.09
C ALA A 523 -15.51 -6.86 4.62
N ASP A 524 -16.19 -7.91 5.06
CA ASP A 524 -16.39 -8.31 6.45
C ASP A 524 -15.08 -8.75 7.12
N LEU A 525 -14.95 -8.53 8.42
CA LEU A 525 -13.75 -8.86 9.19
C LEU A 525 -14.07 -9.85 10.32
N PRO A 526 -14.26 -11.15 10.01
CA PRO A 526 -14.41 -12.18 11.04
C PRO A 526 -13.16 -12.26 11.93
N LEU A 527 -13.36 -12.71 13.17
CA LEU A 527 -12.24 -13.00 14.08
C LEU A 527 -11.74 -14.42 13.81
N PHE A 528 -10.46 -14.50 13.47
CA PHE A 528 -9.71 -15.74 13.34
C PHE A 528 -8.72 -15.91 14.49
N ASP A 529 -8.59 -17.15 14.96
CA ASP A 529 -7.52 -17.60 15.85
C ASP A 529 -6.42 -18.24 14.99
N PHE A 530 -5.23 -17.65 15.08
CA PHE A 530 -4.03 -18.09 14.37
C PHE A 530 -3.12 -18.95 15.26
N GLY A 531 -3.61 -19.41 16.41
CA GLY A 531 -2.92 -20.28 17.34
C GLY A 531 -2.38 -19.55 18.59
N PRO A 532 -2.10 -20.29 19.67
CA PRO A 532 -1.69 -19.72 20.96
C PRO A 532 -0.33 -19.03 20.94
N GLU A 533 0.53 -19.37 19.96
CA GLU A 533 1.88 -18.82 19.80
C GLU A 533 1.94 -17.68 18.77
N PHE A 534 0.78 -17.17 18.34
CA PHE A 534 0.68 -16.10 17.35
C PHE A 534 1.44 -14.84 17.76
N ASP A 535 1.25 -14.40 19.01
CA ASP A 535 1.92 -13.20 19.54
C ASP A 535 3.45 -13.38 19.67
N ASN A 536 3.95 -14.63 19.64
CA ASN A 536 5.38 -14.97 19.57
C ASN A 536 5.91 -15.13 18.13
N GLY A 537 5.04 -14.93 17.13
CA GLY A 537 5.37 -14.97 15.71
C GLY A 537 5.16 -16.33 15.03
N PHE A 538 4.41 -17.25 15.64
CA PHE A 538 4.15 -18.57 15.06
C PHE A 538 2.68 -18.73 14.66
N LEU A 539 2.45 -18.89 13.35
CA LEU A 539 1.12 -19.00 12.74
C LEU A 539 0.67 -20.46 12.66
N GLN A 540 -0.57 -20.72 13.04
CA GLN A 540 -1.31 -21.93 12.67
C GLN A 540 -1.98 -21.72 11.31
N GLU A 541 -1.76 -22.66 10.38
CA GLU A 541 -2.43 -22.69 9.08
C GLU A 541 -3.15 -24.04 8.88
N PRO A 542 -4.44 -24.04 8.49
CA PRO A 542 -5.32 -22.88 8.36
C PRO A 542 -5.73 -22.31 9.74
N PRO A 543 -6.06 -21.01 9.83
CA PRO A 543 -6.59 -20.43 11.06
C PRO A 543 -8.00 -20.93 11.38
N VAL A 544 -8.40 -20.81 12.64
CA VAL A 544 -9.72 -21.21 13.12
C VAL A 544 -10.65 -20.00 13.15
N LEU A 545 -11.82 -20.10 12.53
CA LEU A 545 -12.86 -19.07 12.63
C LEU A 545 -13.48 -19.11 14.04
N VAL A 546 -13.27 -18.06 14.82
CA VAL A 546 -13.80 -17.95 16.20
C VAL A 546 -15.11 -17.18 16.23
N ASN A 547 -15.20 -16.10 15.45
CA ASN A 547 -16.42 -15.30 15.37
C ASN A 547 -16.67 -14.83 13.94
N ALA A 548 -17.73 -15.36 13.33
CA ALA A 548 -18.12 -15.06 11.95
C ALA A 548 -18.71 -13.65 11.76
N MET A 549 -19.31 -13.07 12.81
CA MET A 549 -19.81 -11.68 12.76
C MET A 549 -18.66 -10.69 12.77
N GLY A 550 -17.65 -10.97 13.60
CA GLY A 550 -16.42 -10.20 13.63
C GLY A 550 -16.62 -8.72 13.95
N TYR A 551 -15.77 -7.87 13.37
CA TYR A 551 -15.78 -6.43 13.59
C TYR A 551 -16.71 -5.72 12.59
N PRO A 552 -17.48 -4.71 13.04
CA PRO A 552 -18.35 -3.93 12.17
C PRO A 552 -17.51 -3.09 11.21
N THR A 553 -17.87 -3.19 9.93
CA THR A 553 -17.26 -2.41 8.85
C THR A 553 -18.30 -1.50 8.26
N GLN A 554 -18.01 -0.21 8.26
CA GLN A 554 -18.92 0.83 7.82
C GLN A 554 -18.34 1.56 6.61
N VAL A 555 -19.17 2.31 5.91
CA VAL A 555 -18.82 3.02 4.67
C VAL A 555 -19.31 4.45 4.70
N PRO A 556 -18.69 5.38 3.95
CA PRO A 556 -19.20 6.75 3.85
C PRO A 556 -20.64 6.77 3.30
N ALA A 557 -21.46 7.66 3.83
CA ALA A 557 -22.74 8.03 3.24
C ALA A 557 -22.53 8.66 1.85
N VAL A 558 -23.59 8.73 1.04
CA VAL A 558 -23.51 9.31 -0.30
C VAL A 558 -24.51 10.46 -0.49
N ASP A 559 -24.22 11.34 -1.43
CA ASP A 559 -25.15 12.35 -1.94
C ASP A 559 -26.13 11.76 -2.97
N GLU A 560 -26.98 12.62 -3.55
CA GLU A 560 -27.96 12.24 -4.58
C GLU A 560 -27.32 11.65 -5.85
N ASP A 561 -26.04 11.94 -6.07
CA ASP A 561 -25.25 11.43 -7.17
C ASP A 561 -24.49 10.16 -6.82
N GLY A 562 -24.60 9.66 -5.59
CA GLY A 562 -23.87 8.48 -5.15
C GLY A 562 -22.40 8.72 -4.84
N ASN A 563 -21.96 9.98 -4.70
CA ASN A 563 -20.61 10.35 -4.28
C ASN A 563 -20.52 10.51 -2.75
N ASP A 564 -19.37 10.17 -2.16
CA ASP A 564 -19.17 10.13 -0.72
C ASP A 564 -19.37 11.49 -0.02
N LYS A 565 -19.94 11.46 1.19
CA LYS A 565 -20.11 12.61 2.10
C LYS A 565 -19.24 12.47 3.35
N GLY A 566 -18.94 13.62 3.99
CA GLY A 566 -18.13 13.67 5.22
C GLY A 566 -16.63 13.44 4.98
N CYS A 567 -16.21 13.36 3.72
CA CYS A 567 -14.83 13.13 3.31
C CYS A 567 -14.17 14.41 2.78
N LEU A 568 -12.85 14.39 2.61
CA LEU A 568 -12.12 15.36 1.79
C LEU A 568 -12.34 15.02 0.31
N LEU A 569 -12.98 15.92 -0.43
CA LEU A 569 -13.36 15.69 -1.83
C LEU A 569 -12.42 16.44 -2.77
N ALA A 570 -11.91 15.75 -3.80
CA ALA A 570 -11.14 16.40 -4.86
C ALA A 570 -12.06 17.34 -5.69
N PRO A 571 -11.51 18.35 -6.42
CA PRO A 571 -12.31 19.20 -7.29
C PRO A 571 -13.19 18.43 -8.26
N MET A 572 -12.70 17.31 -8.80
CA MET A 572 -13.45 16.40 -9.69
C MET A 572 -14.66 15.75 -9.02
N VAL A 573 -14.67 15.62 -7.69
CA VAL A 573 -15.81 15.07 -6.94
C VAL A 573 -16.74 16.18 -6.49
N MET A 574 -16.21 17.37 -6.18
CA MET A 574 -17.01 18.57 -5.88
C MET A 574 -17.74 19.12 -7.11
N ALA A 575 -17.20 18.91 -8.31
CA ALA A 575 -17.83 19.15 -9.60
C ALA A 575 -17.82 17.84 -10.42
N PRO A 576 -18.74 16.89 -10.13
CA PRO A 576 -18.70 15.54 -10.68
C PRO A 576 -19.20 15.45 -12.12
N LEU A 577 -18.56 14.58 -12.90
CA LEU A 577 -19.04 14.12 -14.22
C LEU A 577 -19.58 12.67 -14.16
N ALA A 578 -19.45 12.03 -13.00
CA ALA A 578 -19.82 10.65 -12.77
C ALA A 578 -20.11 10.42 -11.29
N THR A 579 -20.74 9.28 -10.99
CA THR A 579 -20.65 8.66 -9.68
C THR A 579 -19.32 7.93 -9.58
N TYR A 580 -18.48 8.31 -8.62
CA TYR A 580 -17.21 7.65 -8.37
C TYR A 580 -17.29 6.84 -7.07
N THR A 581 -17.18 5.52 -7.17
CA THR A 581 -17.29 4.65 -6.00
C THR A 581 -15.94 4.06 -5.60
N GLY A 582 -15.81 3.68 -4.33
CA GLY A 582 -14.65 2.93 -3.81
C GLY A 582 -14.63 1.44 -4.17
N TRP A 583 -15.59 0.95 -4.95
CA TRP A 583 -15.72 -0.47 -5.31
C TRP A 583 -15.97 -0.66 -6.80
N ASN A 584 -15.52 -1.79 -7.36
CA ASN A 584 -15.85 -2.22 -8.71
C ASN A 584 -16.08 -3.71 -8.71
N LEU A 585 -17.11 -4.18 -9.40
CA LEU A 585 -17.50 -5.59 -9.37
C LEU A 585 -16.84 -6.36 -10.51
N ARG A 586 -16.42 -7.59 -10.20
CA ARG A 586 -15.89 -8.55 -11.16
C ARG A 586 -16.94 -8.87 -12.23
N ALA A 587 -16.48 -8.97 -13.48
CA ALA A 587 -17.28 -9.36 -14.63
C ALA A 587 -17.63 -10.86 -14.62
N ARG A 588 -18.46 -11.31 -15.57
CA ARG A 588 -18.73 -12.75 -15.75
C ARG A 588 -17.43 -13.48 -16.12
N GLY A 589 -17.25 -14.67 -15.57
CA GLY A 589 -16.00 -15.44 -15.71
C GLY A 589 -14.82 -14.97 -14.85
N GLN A 590 -15.03 -13.99 -13.96
CA GLN A 590 -13.96 -13.40 -13.14
C GLN A 590 -14.29 -13.41 -11.63
N GLY A 591 -15.27 -14.21 -11.20
CA GLY A 591 -15.86 -14.15 -9.84
C GLY A 591 -17.02 -13.16 -9.76
N HIS A 592 -17.99 -13.28 -10.68
CA HIS A 592 -19.03 -12.28 -10.96
C HIS A 592 -19.74 -11.74 -9.71
N GLY A 593 -19.78 -10.42 -9.58
CA GLY A 593 -20.50 -9.73 -8.50
C GLY A 593 -19.72 -9.56 -7.20
N ALA A 594 -18.58 -10.25 -7.01
CA ALA A 594 -17.64 -9.91 -5.95
C ALA A 594 -16.82 -8.66 -6.34
N LYS A 595 -16.35 -7.90 -5.35
CA LYS A 595 -15.48 -6.74 -5.58
C LYS A 595 -14.13 -7.16 -6.16
N TYR A 596 -13.64 -6.41 -7.14
CA TYR A 596 -12.35 -6.60 -7.76
C TYR A 596 -11.28 -5.80 -7.05
N LYS A 597 -10.42 -6.51 -6.31
CA LYS A 597 -9.23 -5.97 -5.67
C LYS A 597 -9.48 -4.62 -5.00
N PHE A 598 -8.61 -3.65 -5.24
CA PHE A 598 -8.73 -2.30 -4.72
C PHE A 598 -9.16 -1.31 -5.82
N SER A 599 -10.01 -1.75 -6.75
CA SER A 599 -10.51 -0.91 -7.85
C SER A 599 -11.84 -0.26 -7.47
N GLY A 600 -11.95 1.05 -7.71
CA GLY A 600 -13.22 1.77 -7.66
C GLY A 600 -13.94 1.78 -9.01
N SER A 601 -15.17 2.29 -9.07
CA SER A 601 -15.89 2.48 -10.34
C SER A 601 -16.00 3.94 -10.72
N THR A 602 -15.95 4.22 -12.03
CA THR A 602 -16.51 5.43 -12.64
C THR A 602 -17.81 5.05 -13.35
N ILE A 603 -18.93 5.64 -12.94
CA ILE A 603 -20.26 5.44 -13.54
C ILE A 603 -20.73 6.78 -14.10
N PRO A 604 -20.55 7.04 -15.42
CA PRO A 604 -20.82 8.34 -16.03
C PRO A 604 -22.22 8.86 -15.75
N PHE A 605 -22.36 10.17 -15.59
CA PHE A 605 -23.66 10.82 -15.68
C PHE A 605 -24.17 10.79 -17.13
N PRO A 606 -25.49 10.90 -17.35
CA PRO A 606 -26.00 11.22 -18.67
C PRO A 606 -25.38 12.52 -19.18
N GLU A 607 -24.95 12.53 -20.43
CA GLU A 607 -24.35 13.70 -21.06
C GLU A 607 -25.41 14.78 -21.29
N THR A 608 -26.62 14.37 -21.68
CA THR A 608 -27.74 15.26 -22.03
C THR A 608 -29.02 14.91 -21.29
N ASP A 609 -29.96 15.84 -21.22
CA ASP A 609 -31.30 15.59 -20.66
C ASP A 609 -32.12 14.58 -21.47
N PHE A 610 -31.88 14.53 -22.78
CA PHE A 610 -32.50 13.54 -23.65
C PHE A 610 -32.03 12.12 -23.28
N GLU A 611 -30.72 11.94 -23.12
CA GLU A 611 -30.14 10.66 -22.67
C GLU A 611 -30.68 10.28 -21.28
N ARG A 612 -30.66 11.22 -20.31
CA ARG A 612 -31.19 10.99 -18.95
C ARG A 612 -32.62 10.45 -19.00
N ASN A 613 -33.49 11.09 -19.78
CA ASN A 613 -34.91 10.72 -19.86
C ASN A 613 -35.10 9.35 -20.55
N ILE A 614 -34.29 9.00 -21.56
CA ILE A 614 -34.37 7.70 -22.27
C ILE A 614 -33.84 6.55 -21.42
N THR A 615 -32.75 6.76 -20.68
CA THR A 615 -32.15 5.72 -19.83
C THR A 615 -32.89 5.57 -18.50
N GLY A 616 -33.62 6.60 -18.07
CA GLY A 616 -34.29 6.64 -16.77
C GLY A 616 -33.32 6.91 -15.61
N ASP A 617 -32.15 7.49 -15.88
CA ASP A 617 -31.18 7.84 -14.86
C ASP A 617 -31.71 8.97 -13.97
N PRO A 618 -31.72 8.82 -12.63
CA PRO A 618 -32.24 9.86 -11.75
C PRO A 618 -31.29 11.07 -11.61
N ARG A 619 -30.02 10.94 -11.99
CA ARG A 619 -28.99 11.97 -11.79
C ARG A 619 -29.11 13.06 -12.85
N SER A 620 -28.83 14.31 -12.47
CA SER A 620 -28.81 15.43 -13.42
C SER A 620 -27.75 15.22 -14.50
N SER A 621 -28.08 15.57 -15.75
CA SER A 621 -27.17 15.46 -16.89
C SER A 621 -26.01 16.45 -16.77
N ILE A 622 -24.90 16.19 -17.45
CA ILE A 622 -23.74 17.08 -17.48
C ILE A 622 -24.13 18.45 -18.07
N GLU A 623 -24.89 18.48 -19.16
CA GLU A 623 -25.42 19.71 -19.75
C GLU A 623 -26.30 20.50 -18.77
N ALA A 624 -27.20 19.85 -18.04
CA ALA A 624 -28.06 20.54 -17.08
C ALA A 624 -27.27 21.13 -15.90
N ARG A 625 -26.16 20.48 -15.49
CA ARG A 625 -25.31 20.94 -14.38
C ARG A 625 -24.46 22.14 -14.74
N TYR A 626 -23.79 22.08 -15.89
CA TYR A 626 -22.72 23.01 -16.22
C TYR A 626 -23.04 23.90 -17.42
N GLY A 627 -24.04 23.56 -18.23
CA GLY A 627 -24.40 24.23 -19.47
C GLY A 627 -23.39 23.97 -20.60
N ASN A 628 -22.11 24.25 -20.35
CA ASN A 628 -21.01 24.08 -21.30
C ASN A 628 -19.68 23.84 -20.57
N LYS A 629 -18.62 23.63 -21.34
CA LYS A 629 -17.27 23.36 -20.81
C LYS A 629 -16.74 24.50 -19.96
N GLU A 630 -17.06 25.75 -20.29
CA GLU A 630 -16.67 26.91 -19.50
C GLU A 630 -17.31 26.89 -18.11
N GLY A 631 -18.57 26.46 -18.01
CA GLY A 631 -19.25 26.25 -16.73
C GLY A 631 -18.61 25.16 -15.88
N TYR A 632 -18.18 24.06 -16.49
CA TYR A 632 -17.46 22.99 -15.78
C TYR A 632 -16.07 23.45 -15.30
N VAL A 633 -15.32 24.14 -16.15
CA VAL A 633 -14.03 24.73 -15.78
C VAL A 633 -14.19 25.72 -14.62
N ALA A 634 -15.25 26.54 -14.64
CA ALA A 634 -15.54 27.47 -13.54
C ALA A 634 -15.83 26.71 -12.23
N ALA A 635 -16.62 25.63 -12.27
CA ALA A 635 -16.91 24.82 -11.10
C ALA A 635 -15.65 24.15 -10.51
N ILE A 636 -14.78 23.58 -11.36
CA ILE A 636 -13.50 23.00 -10.94
C ILE A 636 -12.59 24.06 -10.30
N ARG A 637 -12.52 25.25 -10.91
CA ARG A 637 -11.73 26.37 -10.39
C ARG A 637 -12.20 26.79 -9.00
N GLU A 638 -13.52 26.88 -8.80
CA GLU A 638 -14.09 27.26 -7.51
C GLU A 638 -13.83 26.21 -6.43
N ALA A 639 -14.04 24.92 -6.76
CA ALA A 639 -13.72 23.82 -5.85
C ALA A 639 -12.23 23.81 -5.44
N ALA A 640 -11.34 24.04 -6.39
CA ALA A 640 -9.90 24.12 -6.11
C ALA A 640 -9.54 25.33 -5.22
N LYS A 641 -10.13 26.51 -5.45
CA LYS A 641 -9.93 27.68 -4.58
C LYS A 641 -10.37 27.40 -3.14
N HIS A 642 -11.53 26.78 -2.97
CA HIS A 642 -12.03 26.41 -1.64
C HIS A 642 -11.05 25.51 -0.89
N LEU A 643 -10.51 24.47 -1.57
CA LEU A 643 -9.50 23.59 -0.96
C LEU A 643 -8.18 24.29 -0.65
N ILE A 644 -7.81 25.32 -1.41
CA ILE A 644 -6.62 26.16 -1.14
C ILE A 644 -6.83 27.02 0.10
N GLU A 645 -7.97 27.69 0.22
CA GLU A 645 -8.33 28.50 1.39
C GLU A 645 -8.30 27.68 2.68
N GLU A 646 -8.74 26.43 2.60
CA GLU A 646 -8.74 25.49 3.73
C GLU A 646 -7.40 24.76 3.95
N ARG A 647 -6.39 25.02 3.10
CA ARG A 647 -5.05 24.41 3.12
C ARG A 647 -5.02 22.89 2.85
N TYR A 648 -6.03 22.34 2.17
CA TYR A 648 -6.02 20.96 1.66
C TYR A 648 -5.42 20.85 0.26
N MET A 649 -5.19 21.97 -0.42
CA MET A 649 -4.58 22.05 -1.74
C MET A 649 -3.61 23.23 -1.80
N LEU A 650 -2.55 23.12 -2.61
CA LEU A 650 -1.61 24.23 -2.80
C LEU A 650 -2.05 25.13 -3.94
N THR A 651 -1.74 26.43 -3.86
CA THR A 651 -2.07 27.40 -4.92
C THR A 651 -1.54 26.98 -6.29
N GLU A 652 -0.35 26.37 -6.34
CA GLU A 652 0.26 25.91 -7.60
C GLU A 652 -0.49 24.75 -8.27
N ASP A 653 -1.41 24.09 -7.58
CA ASP A 653 -2.24 23.02 -8.15
C ASP A 653 -3.49 23.52 -8.87
N LEU A 654 -3.89 24.78 -8.67
CA LEU A 654 -5.12 25.35 -9.23
C LEU A 654 -5.17 25.24 -10.75
N GLU A 655 -4.16 25.79 -11.43
CA GLU A 655 -4.15 25.82 -12.89
C GLU A 655 -4.02 24.41 -13.49
N ARG A 656 -3.34 23.47 -12.80
CA ARG A 656 -3.32 22.06 -13.24
C ARG A 656 -4.71 21.45 -13.27
N CYS A 657 -5.51 21.67 -12.22
CA CYS A 657 -6.89 21.18 -12.18
C CYS A 657 -7.74 21.81 -13.28
N VAL A 658 -7.55 23.09 -13.56
CA VAL A 658 -8.26 23.79 -14.64
C VAL A 658 -7.86 23.28 -16.01
N ASP A 659 -6.57 23.06 -16.25
CA ASP A 659 -6.05 22.53 -17.52
C ASP A 659 -6.65 21.15 -17.84
N TYR A 660 -6.77 20.26 -16.85
CA TYR A 660 -7.42 18.97 -17.04
C TYR A 660 -8.92 19.09 -17.39
N ALA A 661 -9.59 20.13 -16.89
CA ALA A 661 -11.02 20.33 -17.07
C ALA A 661 -11.41 20.98 -18.42
N GLN A 662 -10.44 21.54 -19.17
CA GLN A 662 -10.70 22.36 -20.37
C GLN A 662 -11.57 21.67 -21.43
N ASP A 663 -11.47 20.35 -21.54
CA ASP A 663 -12.26 19.52 -22.45
C ASP A 663 -12.99 18.42 -21.66
N TRP A 664 -13.69 18.79 -20.59
CA TRP A 664 -14.46 17.85 -19.74
C TRP A 664 -13.65 16.69 -19.12
N ASP A 665 -12.31 16.78 -19.13
CA ASP A 665 -11.42 15.63 -18.90
C ASP A 665 -11.88 14.38 -19.72
N ARG A 666 -12.29 14.63 -20.98
CA ARG A 666 -13.04 13.73 -21.87
C ARG A 666 -12.41 12.35 -22.01
N ASP A 667 -11.11 12.29 -22.31
CA ASP A 667 -10.40 11.02 -22.47
C ASP A 667 -10.43 10.19 -21.18
N ARG A 668 -10.39 10.85 -20.03
CA ARG A 668 -10.39 10.18 -18.73
C ARG A 668 -11.76 9.66 -18.35
N HIS A 669 -12.81 10.40 -18.69
CA HIS A 669 -14.20 10.04 -18.40
C HIS A 669 -14.88 9.24 -19.51
N GLN A 670 -14.23 9.08 -20.68
CA GLN A 670 -14.83 8.48 -21.89
C GLN A 670 -16.09 9.21 -22.36
N LEU A 671 -16.12 10.54 -22.25
CA LEU A 671 -17.27 11.36 -22.67
C LEU A 671 -17.29 11.61 -24.19
N THR A 672 -18.47 11.91 -24.72
CA THR A 672 -18.70 12.27 -26.13
C THR A 672 -19.15 13.71 -26.35
N LEU A 673 -19.59 14.43 -25.30
CA LEU A 673 -19.96 15.86 -25.30
C LEU A 673 -18.93 16.73 -26.00
N LEU A 674 -19.36 17.64 -26.87
CA LEU A 674 -18.48 18.54 -27.64
C LEU A 674 -17.99 19.74 -26.84
#